data_AF-A0A3D0RQD4-F1
#
_entry.id   AF-A0A3D0RQD4-F1
#
_cell.length_a   1.000
_cell.length_b   1.000
_cell.length_c   1.000
_cell.angle_alpha   90.00
_cell.angle_beta   90.00
_cell.angle_gamma   90.00
#
_symmetry.space_group_name_H-M   'P 1'
#
loop_
_entity.id
_entity.type
_entity.pdbx_description
1 polymer ?
#
loop_
_entity_poly.entity_id
_entity_poly.type
_entity_poly.pdbx_seq_one_letter_code
_entity_poly.pdbx_strand_id
1 'polypeptide(L)'
;MDGTIWIESTYDSSVNDATASGFVFNGGSFTTMSNYALTIQGGWNGVSGSSSIGSASIFSGDYLVVTNWNANVTINDIAMDGTSGSHGITVITNGAVNLSDVSVQNSALSGVYIDNRGGTEDVTISGTNNFSDNNNMGLLVYSRGDIFVSGVTASSNNLESGAFLDTASGSGNVSVSNSTFNGNGSNTDAHGIWVQSNGNVTLNYITANNNYYAGASVGNYNTDNFIGGNVFISNSIFNQNGLVADWDGLGVFALGDVEINNVTANENGYVGIWVGDSDNGTPNGGSVHIQNSTTNDNDYNGISVDTTGEILLKNVISNNNIGNDGVSLYNSNGTSEIIIINSQFNSNGDDGVDAYSAGSITLNNVIANGNLDDGADLENCGCAGTVGFNIFGSTFNNNGYAGLTFFTDGSVNIENTTANNNGVGGIGGDAFGDITVTNSILSGNQYGLGFATIGDVNIKCSIVTNNSIEGVGVLANNLNLIGSDISNNGIDSFNLSGPVNVFHYNCTPSGGNSNKPNGGTGLSLNIVQGNNADLDCDLYSGTVLILPNGNKVTFECPIGDSATLSPVLADRLPNALPENVEYVSGFVATTSPDGSDVALDGLVVVSFIIPDDMQGEDFAILYWDGTEWLDLDTATFDDGRKVFNGGYVTEDDYFEALTNFSGNFVLVTK
;
A
#
# COMPACT_ATOMS: atom_id res chain seq x y z
N MET A 1 -39.61 31.26 24.08
CA MET A 1 -39.80 30.24 25.12
C MET A 1 -39.33 28.96 24.51
N ASP A 2 -38.14 28.51 24.88
CA ASP A 2 -37.74 27.14 24.62
C ASP A 2 -38.59 26.24 25.52
N GLY A 3 -39.04 25.11 25.00
CA GLY A 3 -40.04 24.28 25.65
C GLY A 3 -39.68 22.81 25.62
N THR A 4 -39.79 22.17 26.78
CA THR A 4 -39.66 20.71 26.91
C THR A 4 -41.03 20.10 27.18
N ILE A 5 -41.40 19.11 26.36
CA ILE A 5 -42.53 18.22 26.58
C ILE A 5 -41.97 17.01 27.33
N TRP A 6 -42.36 16.86 28.61
CA TRP A 6 -41.98 15.73 29.44
C TRP A 6 -43.06 14.65 29.36
N ILE A 7 -42.66 13.42 29.07
CA ILE A 7 -43.54 12.26 28.91
C ILE A 7 -43.13 11.22 29.94
N GLU A 8 -44.10 10.71 30.69
CA GLU A 8 -43.83 9.80 31.81
C GLU A 8 -43.21 8.48 31.32
N SER A 9 -42.31 7.88 32.11
CA SER A 9 -41.68 6.59 31.81
C SER A 9 -42.67 5.43 31.76
N THR A 10 -43.84 5.61 32.36
CA THR A 10 -44.95 4.64 32.34
C THR A 10 -45.94 4.91 31.21
N TYR A 11 -45.69 5.91 30.37
CA TYR A 11 -46.54 6.21 29.23
C TYR A 11 -46.44 5.11 28.17
N ASP A 12 -47.60 4.62 27.75
CA ASP A 12 -47.79 3.70 26.65
C ASP A 12 -49.01 4.17 25.86
N SER A 13 -48.80 4.65 24.63
CA SER A 13 -49.88 5.22 23.83
C SER A 13 -51.01 4.22 23.55
N SER A 14 -50.74 2.91 23.53
CA SER A 14 -51.79 1.89 23.37
C SER A 14 -52.77 1.82 24.55
N VAL A 15 -52.37 2.33 25.72
CA VAL A 15 -53.18 2.40 26.94
C VAL A 15 -53.69 3.82 27.18
N ASN A 16 -52.79 4.80 27.08
CA ASN A 16 -53.05 6.19 27.43
C ASN A 16 -53.83 6.92 26.32
N ASP A 17 -53.58 6.56 25.06
CA ASP A 17 -54.10 7.23 23.86
C ASP A 17 -54.48 6.22 22.77
N ALA A 18 -55.18 5.15 23.13
CA ALA A 18 -55.44 3.98 22.27
C ALA A 18 -56.13 4.25 20.91
N THR A 19 -56.67 5.46 20.71
CA THR A 19 -57.30 5.89 19.46
C THR A 19 -56.42 6.84 18.65
N ALA A 20 -55.25 7.20 19.16
CA ALA A 20 -54.26 7.95 18.40
C ALA A 20 -53.77 7.10 17.22
N SER A 21 -53.32 7.80 16.19
CA SER A 21 -52.63 7.19 15.07
C SER A 21 -51.36 7.99 14.76
N GLY A 22 -50.85 8.74 15.73
CA GLY A 22 -49.70 9.62 15.61
C GLY A 22 -49.82 10.99 16.27
N PHE A 23 -48.67 11.61 16.53
CA PHE A 23 -48.48 12.89 17.21
C PHE A 23 -47.79 13.88 16.27
N VAL A 24 -48.44 15.02 16.00
CA VAL A 24 -47.96 15.98 14.98
C VAL A 24 -47.75 17.37 15.57
N PHE A 25 -46.50 17.83 15.51
CA PHE A 25 -46.05 19.18 15.82
C PHE A 25 -45.77 19.92 14.51
N ASN A 26 -46.79 20.60 13.97
CA ASN A 26 -46.67 21.36 12.73
C ASN A 26 -46.51 22.86 13.01
N GLY A 27 -45.37 23.44 12.64
CA GLY A 27 -45.10 24.87 12.79
C GLY A 27 -45.98 25.79 11.95
N GLY A 28 -46.67 25.27 10.93
CA GLY A 28 -47.75 25.98 10.23
C GLY A 28 -48.99 26.22 11.10
N SER A 29 -49.23 25.34 12.09
CA SER A 29 -50.26 25.52 13.11
C SER A 29 -49.71 26.22 14.35
N PHE A 30 -48.50 25.83 14.77
CA PHE A 30 -47.80 26.35 15.95
C PHE A 30 -46.85 27.52 15.61
N THR A 31 -47.35 28.51 14.86
CA THR A 31 -46.55 29.58 14.21
C THR A 31 -45.65 30.42 15.13
N THR A 32 -45.99 30.53 16.42
CA THR A 32 -45.15 31.23 17.40
C THR A 32 -44.13 30.28 18.04
N MET A 33 -44.55 29.06 18.39
CA MET A 33 -43.69 28.09 19.08
C MET A 33 -42.61 27.54 18.16
N SER A 34 -42.89 27.43 16.86
CA SER A 34 -41.95 26.91 15.86
C SER A 34 -40.64 27.69 15.75
N ASN A 35 -40.59 28.91 16.29
CA ASN A 35 -39.38 29.74 16.33
C ASN A 35 -38.51 29.51 17.58
N TYR A 36 -38.86 28.55 18.44
CA TYR A 36 -38.11 28.23 19.66
C TYR A 36 -37.75 26.76 19.71
N ALA A 37 -36.72 26.43 20.50
CA ALA A 37 -36.27 25.05 20.61
C ALA A 37 -37.38 24.16 21.20
N LEU A 38 -37.57 22.99 20.59
CA LEU A 38 -38.50 21.95 21.02
C LEU A 38 -37.71 20.75 21.53
N THR A 39 -37.92 20.38 22.79
CA THR A 39 -37.43 19.12 23.34
C THR A 39 -38.61 18.20 23.64
N ILE A 40 -38.57 16.98 23.14
CA ILE A 40 -39.49 15.91 23.49
C ILE A 40 -38.69 14.91 24.33
N GLN A 41 -39.00 14.83 25.62
CA GLN A 41 -38.25 14.05 26.59
C GLN A 41 -39.15 12.96 27.16
N GLY A 42 -38.91 11.71 26.74
CA GLY A 42 -39.52 10.55 27.34
C GLY A 42 -38.84 10.11 28.63
N GLY A 43 -39.38 9.08 29.26
CA GLY A 43 -38.80 8.48 30.46
C GLY A 43 -38.89 9.31 31.73
N TRP A 44 -39.66 10.39 31.75
CA TRP A 44 -39.78 11.23 32.94
C TRP A 44 -40.46 10.49 34.10
N ASN A 45 -40.01 10.69 35.33
CA ASN A 45 -40.60 10.02 36.49
C ASN A 45 -41.95 10.58 36.99
N GLY A 46 -42.54 11.56 36.28
CA GLY A 46 -43.85 12.14 36.63
C GLY A 46 -43.84 13.15 37.80
N VAL A 47 -42.67 13.41 38.41
CA VAL A 47 -42.58 14.27 39.60
C VAL A 47 -42.26 15.71 39.20
N SER A 48 -43.22 16.63 39.38
CA SER A 48 -43.02 18.06 39.10
C SER A 48 -41.73 18.60 39.75
N GLY A 49 -40.84 19.18 38.93
CA GLY A 49 -39.55 19.73 39.36
C GLY A 49 -38.40 18.70 39.39
N SER A 50 -38.67 17.42 39.11
CA SER A 50 -37.66 16.39 38.89
C SER A 50 -37.25 16.34 37.42
N SER A 51 -35.96 16.11 37.16
CA SER A 51 -35.41 15.80 35.83
C SER A 51 -34.93 14.35 35.73
N SER A 52 -35.40 13.47 36.63
CA SER A 52 -35.04 12.05 36.62
C SER A 52 -35.64 11.33 35.42
N ILE A 53 -34.80 10.60 34.70
CA ILE A 53 -35.14 9.77 33.55
C ILE A 53 -35.09 8.29 33.94
N GLY A 54 -36.10 7.53 33.54
CA GLY A 54 -36.25 6.08 33.69
C GLY A 54 -36.25 5.38 32.34
N SER A 55 -37.11 4.37 32.14
CA SER A 55 -37.29 3.71 30.84
C SER A 55 -37.94 4.63 29.82
N ALA A 56 -37.58 4.48 28.54
CA ALA A 56 -38.18 5.23 27.44
C ALA A 56 -39.72 5.17 27.45
N SER A 57 -40.36 6.28 27.05
CA SER A 57 -41.82 6.33 26.88
C SER A 57 -42.22 5.63 25.58
N ILE A 58 -43.29 4.83 25.62
CA ILE A 58 -43.67 3.92 24.53
C ILE A 58 -44.81 4.47 23.68
N PHE A 59 -44.63 4.40 22.36
CA PHE A 59 -45.61 4.75 21.34
C PHE A 59 -45.85 3.54 20.44
N SER A 60 -46.98 2.86 20.60
CA SER A 60 -47.28 1.61 19.87
C SER A 60 -48.34 1.87 18.81
N GLY A 61 -47.98 1.63 17.54
CA GLY A 61 -48.82 1.91 16.37
C GLY A 61 -48.83 3.38 15.92
N ASP A 62 -48.25 4.28 16.71
CA ASP A 62 -48.23 5.72 16.50
C ASP A 62 -46.93 6.22 15.89
N TYR A 63 -47.00 7.24 15.05
CA TYR A 63 -45.84 7.99 14.56
C TYR A 63 -45.65 9.33 15.30
N LEU A 64 -44.47 9.92 15.20
CA LEU A 64 -44.18 11.29 15.65
C LEU A 64 -43.67 12.14 14.49
N VAL A 65 -44.33 13.27 14.23
CA VAL A 65 -43.91 14.22 13.21
C VAL A 65 -43.68 15.60 13.82
N VAL A 66 -42.48 16.14 13.65
CA VAL A 66 -42.18 17.57 13.77
C VAL A 66 -41.95 18.11 12.36
N THR A 67 -42.72 19.11 11.94
CA THR A 67 -42.62 19.66 10.58
C THR A 67 -42.81 21.17 10.56
N ASN A 68 -42.22 21.85 9.56
CA ASN A 68 -42.22 23.30 9.42
C ASN A 68 -41.68 24.01 10.68
N TRP A 69 -40.69 23.42 11.35
CA TRP A 69 -40.07 24.00 12.54
C TRP A 69 -38.87 24.88 12.14
N ASN A 70 -38.65 26.00 12.82
CA ASN A 70 -37.57 26.93 12.46
C ASN A 70 -36.34 26.83 13.39
N ALA A 71 -36.51 26.23 14.56
CA ALA A 71 -35.49 26.17 15.60
C ALA A 71 -35.07 24.71 15.91
N ASN A 72 -34.21 24.54 16.91
CA ASN A 72 -33.66 23.23 17.24
C ASN A 72 -34.74 22.24 17.71
N VAL A 73 -34.58 20.98 17.35
CA VAL A 73 -35.46 19.87 17.77
C VAL A 73 -34.60 18.83 18.48
N THR A 74 -35.01 18.45 19.69
CA THR A 74 -34.38 17.40 20.49
C THR A 74 -35.40 16.33 20.83
N ILE A 75 -35.05 15.05 20.65
CA ILE A 75 -35.90 13.91 21.00
C ILE A 75 -35.07 12.90 21.81
N ASN A 76 -35.49 12.61 23.04
CA ASN A 76 -34.78 11.72 23.94
C ASN A 76 -35.70 10.67 24.56
N ASP A 77 -35.19 9.45 24.75
CA ASP A 77 -35.83 8.40 25.54
C ASP A 77 -37.25 8.03 25.05
N ILE A 78 -37.39 7.89 23.73
CA ILE A 78 -38.65 7.54 23.06
C ILE A 78 -38.52 6.16 22.40
N ALA A 79 -39.51 5.30 22.60
CA ALA A 79 -39.61 4.01 21.93
C ALA A 79 -40.88 3.97 21.07
N MET A 80 -40.74 3.65 19.78
CA MET A 80 -41.83 3.50 18.83
C MET A 80 -41.82 2.11 18.21
N ASP A 81 -43.00 1.50 18.09
CA ASP A 81 -43.15 0.16 17.53
C ASP A 81 -44.41 0.02 16.68
N GLY A 82 -44.29 -0.56 15.48
CA GLY A 82 -45.44 -0.99 14.68
C GLY A 82 -46.19 0.12 13.94
N THR A 83 -45.50 1.18 13.51
CA THR A 83 -46.15 2.35 12.89
C THR A 83 -46.72 2.02 11.52
N SER A 84 -47.97 2.42 11.25
CA SER A 84 -48.68 2.10 10.00
C SER A 84 -48.71 3.28 9.02
N GLY A 85 -48.26 3.04 7.78
CA GLY A 85 -48.34 4.00 6.67
C GLY A 85 -47.42 5.23 6.73
N SER A 86 -46.45 5.28 7.65
CA SER A 86 -45.52 6.40 7.81
C SER A 86 -44.12 5.96 8.25
N HIS A 87 -43.20 6.92 8.34
CA HIS A 87 -42.01 6.78 9.18
C HIS A 87 -42.41 6.73 10.65
N GLY A 88 -41.59 6.13 11.51
CA GLY A 88 -41.85 6.18 12.94
C GLY A 88 -41.63 7.58 13.50
N ILE A 89 -40.46 8.18 13.24
CA ILE A 89 -40.17 9.59 13.58
C ILE A 89 -39.82 10.37 12.31
N THR A 90 -40.45 11.54 12.14
CA THR A 90 -40.15 12.51 11.08
C THR A 90 -39.80 13.86 11.71
N VAL A 91 -38.64 14.41 11.41
CA VAL A 91 -38.23 15.76 11.83
C VAL A 91 -37.84 16.58 10.62
N ILE A 92 -38.63 17.63 10.33
CA ILE A 92 -38.34 18.61 9.28
C ILE A 92 -38.23 19.99 9.94
N THR A 93 -37.01 20.53 10.00
CA THR A 93 -36.69 21.79 10.68
C THR A 93 -35.64 22.64 9.95
N ASN A 94 -35.45 23.90 10.34
CA ASN A 94 -34.28 24.70 9.93
C ASN A 94 -33.16 24.72 11.00
N GLY A 95 -33.43 24.21 12.21
CA GLY A 95 -32.47 24.19 13.30
C GLY A 95 -31.68 22.89 13.41
N ALA A 96 -30.85 22.80 14.46
CA ALA A 96 -30.14 21.58 14.79
C ALA A 96 -31.11 20.46 15.21
N VAL A 97 -30.77 19.22 14.93
CA VAL A 97 -31.54 18.04 15.36
C VAL A 97 -30.68 17.17 16.27
N ASN A 98 -31.18 16.86 17.47
CA ASN A 98 -30.47 16.04 18.45
C ASN A 98 -31.36 14.86 18.87
N LEU A 99 -30.90 13.62 18.66
CA LEU A 99 -31.58 12.41 19.12
C LEU A 99 -30.69 11.65 20.11
N SER A 100 -31.28 11.18 21.22
CA SER A 100 -30.59 10.29 22.15
C SER A 100 -31.50 9.20 22.70
N ASP A 101 -30.99 7.98 22.76
CA ASP A 101 -31.67 6.84 23.39
C ASP A 101 -33.08 6.59 22.81
N VAL A 102 -33.17 6.66 21.48
CA VAL A 102 -34.41 6.49 20.72
C VAL A 102 -34.47 5.11 20.08
N SER A 103 -35.60 4.42 20.22
CA SER A 103 -35.88 3.18 19.51
C SER A 103 -37.08 3.34 18.57
N VAL A 104 -36.93 2.96 17.31
CA VAL A 104 -38.01 2.93 16.32
C VAL A 104 -37.92 1.64 15.52
N GLN A 105 -38.88 0.75 15.72
CA GLN A 105 -38.91 -0.57 15.11
C GLN A 105 -40.24 -0.83 14.39
N ASN A 106 -40.25 -1.76 13.44
CA ASN A 106 -41.45 -2.22 12.74
C ASN A 106 -42.27 -1.09 12.09
N SER A 107 -41.61 -0.04 11.59
CA SER A 107 -42.28 1.05 10.87
C SER A 107 -42.59 0.66 9.42
N ALA A 108 -43.72 1.14 8.88
CA ALA A 108 -44.12 0.86 7.50
C ALA A 108 -43.23 1.51 6.43
N LEU A 109 -42.53 2.60 6.77
CA LEU A 109 -41.48 3.22 5.97
C LEU A 109 -40.15 3.12 6.73
N SER A 110 -39.35 4.20 6.75
CA SER A 110 -38.12 4.25 7.53
C SER A 110 -38.37 4.44 9.03
N GLY A 111 -37.46 3.98 9.88
CA GLY A 111 -37.55 4.22 11.32
C GLY A 111 -37.51 5.72 11.64
N VAL A 112 -36.39 6.36 11.33
CA VAL A 112 -36.19 7.80 11.56
C VAL A 112 -35.91 8.53 10.25
N TYR A 113 -36.66 9.60 10.00
CA TYR A 113 -36.46 10.54 8.89
C TYR A 113 -36.15 11.94 9.43
N ILE A 114 -35.00 12.50 9.07
CA ILE A 114 -34.56 13.85 9.44
C ILE A 114 -34.23 14.62 8.17
N ASP A 115 -34.80 15.82 8.05
CA ASP A 115 -34.41 16.81 7.04
C ASP A 115 -34.27 18.18 7.71
N ASN A 116 -33.03 18.64 7.85
CA ASN A 116 -32.75 19.99 8.35
C ASN A 116 -32.13 20.92 7.31
N ARG A 117 -32.23 20.58 6.01
CA ARG A 117 -31.63 21.35 4.90
C ARG A 117 -32.19 22.76 4.74
N GLY A 118 -33.28 23.08 5.44
CA GLY A 118 -33.78 24.45 5.54
C GLY A 118 -32.82 25.41 6.28
N GLY A 119 -31.90 24.88 7.08
CA GLY A 119 -30.79 25.62 7.70
C GLY A 119 -29.42 25.05 7.36
N THR A 120 -28.43 25.35 8.20
CA THR A 120 -27.03 24.89 8.10
C THR A 120 -26.51 24.32 9.42
N GLU A 121 -27.42 24.08 10.37
CA GLU A 121 -27.09 23.51 11.67
C GLU A 121 -26.91 21.99 11.56
N ASP A 122 -26.35 21.38 12.60
CA ASP A 122 -25.95 19.99 12.58
C ASP A 122 -27.07 19.02 12.97
N VAL A 123 -26.89 17.75 12.59
CA VAL A 123 -27.66 16.61 13.09
C VAL A 123 -26.76 15.77 13.99
N THR A 124 -27.17 15.53 15.23
CA THR A 124 -26.46 14.69 16.20
C THR A 124 -27.34 13.56 16.71
N ILE A 125 -26.84 12.33 16.62
CA ILE A 125 -27.47 11.12 17.16
C ILE A 125 -26.48 10.46 18.11
N SER A 126 -26.84 10.35 19.38
CA SER A 126 -25.97 9.85 20.46
C SER A 126 -26.69 8.88 21.38
N GLY A 127 -25.99 8.27 22.35
CA GLY A 127 -26.60 7.29 23.24
C GLY A 127 -26.82 5.95 22.54
N THR A 128 -27.80 5.16 23.01
CA THR A 128 -28.12 3.84 22.45
C THR A 128 -29.40 3.91 21.63
N ASN A 129 -29.27 3.92 20.30
CA ASN A 129 -30.42 4.03 19.40
C ASN A 129 -30.64 2.74 18.63
N ASN A 130 -31.90 2.34 18.48
CA ASN A 130 -32.26 1.15 17.71
C ASN A 130 -33.31 1.48 16.65
N PHE A 131 -32.91 1.45 15.39
CA PHE A 131 -33.72 1.71 14.20
C PHE A 131 -33.83 0.46 13.31
N SER A 132 -34.00 -0.71 13.92
CA SER A 132 -34.02 -2.00 13.21
C SER A 132 -35.43 -2.43 12.79
N ASP A 133 -35.49 -3.44 11.92
CA ASP A 133 -36.73 -4.13 11.52
C ASP A 133 -37.78 -3.20 10.89
N ASN A 134 -37.36 -2.09 10.26
CA ASN A 134 -38.27 -1.20 9.53
C ASN A 134 -38.43 -1.66 8.09
N ASN A 135 -39.60 -1.38 7.50
CA ASN A 135 -39.88 -1.85 6.15
C ASN A 135 -39.07 -1.11 5.07
N ASN A 136 -38.64 0.13 5.32
CA ASN A 136 -37.69 0.82 4.43
C ASN A 136 -36.27 0.90 5.02
N MET A 137 -35.74 2.09 5.31
CA MET A 137 -34.43 2.28 5.96
C MET A 137 -34.54 2.34 7.48
N GLY A 138 -33.46 2.10 8.22
CA GLY A 138 -33.44 2.40 9.64
C GLY A 138 -33.37 3.90 9.91
N LEU A 139 -32.37 4.56 9.32
CA LEU A 139 -32.08 5.98 9.51
C LEU A 139 -31.89 6.70 8.17
N LEU A 140 -32.66 7.78 7.96
CA LEU A 140 -32.60 8.62 6.77
C LEU A 140 -32.37 10.08 7.18
N VAL A 141 -31.21 10.64 6.84
CA VAL A 141 -30.82 12.01 7.24
C VAL A 141 -30.39 12.83 6.03
N TYR A 142 -31.01 13.99 5.89
CA TYR A 142 -30.61 15.05 4.96
C TYR A 142 -30.22 16.31 5.73
N SER A 143 -29.01 16.82 5.50
CA SER A 143 -28.46 18.01 6.16
C SER A 143 -27.65 18.89 5.20
N ARG A 144 -27.39 20.13 5.63
CA ARG A 144 -26.37 21.02 5.07
C ARG A 144 -25.20 21.26 6.03
N GLY A 145 -25.44 21.11 7.32
CA GLY A 145 -24.43 21.09 8.39
C GLY A 145 -23.88 19.68 8.61
N ASP A 146 -23.08 19.51 9.65
CA ASP A 146 -22.44 18.24 9.95
C ASP A 146 -23.45 17.18 10.41
N ILE A 147 -23.13 15.91 10.20
CA ILE A 147 -23.88 14.76 10.72
C ILE A 147 -22.96 13.96 11.65
N PHE A 148 -23.34 13.87 12.92
CA PHE A 148 -22.66 13.06 13.93
C PHE A 148 -23.57 11.90 14.36
N VAL A 149 -23.11 10.66 14.18
CA VAL A 149 -23.86 9.46 14.56
C VAL A 149 -22.99 8.58 15.46
N SER A 150 -23.51 8.21 16.63
CA SER A 150 -22.87 7.26 17.53
C SER A 150 -23.90 6.34 18.19
N GLY A 151 -23.55 5.07 18.35
CA GLY A 151 -24.36 4.11 19.11
C GLY A 151 -25.69 3.74 18.43
N VAL A 152 -25.71 3.71 17.10
CA VAL A 152 -26.90 3.32 16.32
C VAL A 152 -26.84 1.84 15.96
N THR A 153 -27.94 1.12 16.18
CA THR A 153 -28.20 -0.19 15.58
C THR A 153 -29.35 -0.04 14.58
N ALA A 154 -29.09 -0.19 13.28
CA ALA A 154 -30.10 -0.16 12.23
C ALA A 154 -29.93 -1.40 11.34
N SER A 155 -30.47 -2.52 11.82
CA SER A 155 -30.31 -3.83 11.19
C SER A 155 -31.63 -4.41 10.71
N SER A 156 -31.58 -5.39 9.81
CA SER A 156 -32.77 -6.10 9.31
C SER A 156 -33.84 -5.19 8.70
N ASN A 157 -33.44 -4.04 8.16
CA ASN A 157 -34.36 -3.14 7.46
C ASN A 157 -34.60 -3.67 6.04
N ASN A 158 -35.86 -3.75 5.61
CA ASN A 158 -36.26 -4.69 4.56
C ASN A 158 -35.91 -4.25 3.13
N LEU A 159 -36.27 -3.01 2.73
CA LEU A 159 -36.18 -2.62 1.32
C LEU A 159 -34.86 -1.96 0.95
N GLU A 160 -34.35 -1.04 1.78
CA GLU A 160 -33.21 -0.18 1.48
C GLU A 160 -32.14 -0.27 2.59
N SER A 161 -31.22 0.70 2.62
CA SER A 161 -30.04 0.70 3.49
C SER A 161 -30.37 0.79 4.98
N GLY A 162 -29.47 0.30 5.84
CA GLY A 162 -29.56 0.49 7.28
C GLY A 162 -29.54 1.98 7.66
N ALA A 163 -28.64 2.75 7.04
CA ALA A 163 -28.63 4.19 7.11
C ALA A 163 -28.25 4.87 5.78
N PHE A 164 -28.87 6.02 5.51
CA PHE A 164 -28.47 6.97 4.47
C PHE A 164 -28.25 8.36 5.07
N LEU A 165 -27.04 8.89 4.92
CA LEU A 165 -26.61 10.18 5.48
C LEU A 165 -26.13 11.09 4.33
N ASP A 166 -26.82 12.21 4.13
CA ASP A 166 -26.55 13.12 3.00
C ASP A 166 -26.31 14.55 3.49
N THR A 167 -25.09 15.05 3.27
CA THR A 167 -24.71 16.47 3.42
C THR A 167 -24.35 17.14 2.09
N ALA A 168 -24.57 16.49 0.95
CA ALA A 168 -24.16 16.93 -0.39
C ALA A 168 -24.87 18.21 -0.85
N SER A 169 -25.94 18.63 -0.18
CA SER A 169 -26.59 19.93 -0.42
C SER A 169 -25.95 21.11 0.33
N GLY A 170 -24.90 20.85 1.12
CA GLY A 170 -24.11 21.81 1.90
C GLY A 170 -22.62 21.47 1.87
N SER A 171 -21.92 21.71 2.98
CA SER A 171 -20.48 21.41 3.12
C SER A 171 -20.17 20.64 4.41
N GLY A 172 -21.18 20.03 5.01
CA GLY A 172 -21.06 19.33 6.29
C GLY A 172 -20.25 18.06 6.18
N ASN A 173 -19.48 17.76 7.23
CA ASN A 173 -18.79 16.49 7.41
C ASN A 173 -19.77 15.43 7.92
N VAL A 174 -19.41 14.15 7.72
CA VAL A 174 -20.15 13.02 8.28
C VAL A 174 -19.22 12.19 9.15
N SER A 175 -19.57 12.02 10.43
CA SER A 175 -18.82 11.19 11.37
C SER A 175 -19.74 10.16 11.99
N VAL A 176 -19.46 8.88 11.75
CA VAL A 176 -20.21 7.74 12.30
C VAL A 176 -19.30 6.90 13.15
N SER A 177 -19.75 6.56 14.36
CA SER A 177 -18.99 5.68 15.24
C SER A 177 -19.82 4.67 16.00
N ASN A 178 -19.19 3.56 16.43
CA ASN A 178 -19.79 2.56 17.33
C ASN A 178 -21.20 2.14 16.90
N SER A 179 -21.38 1.80 15.62
CA SER A 179 -22.70 1.59 15.03
C SER A 179 -22.77 0.31 14.21
N THR A 180 -23.95 -0.31 14.17
CA THR A 180 -24.21 -1.61 13.54
C THR A 180 -25.31 -1.51 12.49
N PHE A 181 -25.03 -1.99 11.28
CA PHE A 181 -25.91 -1.94 10.12
C PHE A 181 -25.95 -3.29 9.39
N ASN A 182 -26.46 -4.34 10.05
CA ASN A 182 -26.40 -5.70 9.51
C ASN A 182 -27.70 -6.12 8.82
N GLY A 183 -27.61 -6.96 7.80
CA GLY A 183 -28.77 -7.66 7.25
C GLY A 183 -29.79 -6.75 6.59
N ASN A 184 -29.38 -5.60 6.04
CA ASN A 184 -30.29 -4.66 5.43
C ASN A 184 -30.47 -4.91 3.93
N GLY A 185 -31.67 -4.61 3.46
CA GLY A 185 -31.99 -4.54 2.04
C GLY A 185 -32.54 -5.82 1.43
N SER A 186 -33.29 -5.60 0.34
CA SER A 186 -33.69 -6.62 -0.62
C SER A 186 -33.71 -6.08 -2.06
N ASN A 187 -33.25 -4.83 -2.24
CA ASN A 187 -33.18 -4.11 -3.50
C ASN A 187 -31.72 -3.83 -3.89
N THR A 188 -31.46 -3.63 -5.18
CA THR A 188 -30.13 -3.53 -5.81
C THR A 188 -29.37 -2.22 -5.54
N ASP A 189 -29.54 -1.61 -4.36
CA ASP A 189 -28.79 -0.43 -3.89
C ASP A 189 -28.76 -0.35 -2.35
N ALA A 190 -29.11 -1.45 -1.68
CA ALA A 190 -29.32 -1.45 -0.23
C ALA A 190 -28.03 -1.81 0.52
N HIS A 191 -27.39 -0.77 1.06
CA HIS A 191 -26.13 -0.88 1.80
C HIS A 191 -26.37 -1.05 3.30
N GLY A 192 -25.36 -1.47 4.07
CA GLY A 192 -25.41 -1.29 5.52
C GLY A 192 -25.50 0.20 5.87
N ILE A 193 -24.52 0.97 5.40
CA ILE A 193 -24.52 2.42 5.48
C ILE A 193 -24.13 3.05 4.16
N TRP A 194 -24.84 4.10 3.76
CA TRP A 194 -24.54 4.90 2.59
C TRP A 194 -24.38 6.37 2.98
N VAL A 195 -23.23 6.96 2.62
CA VAL A 195 -22.88 8.34 2.95
C VAL A 195 -22.62 9.15 1.69
N GLN A 196 -23.31 10.28 1.54
CA GLN A 196 -23.03 11.30 0.53
C GLN A 196 -22.64 12.60 1.23
N SER A 197 -21.48 13.17 0.88
CA SER A 197 -20.94 14.34 1.55
C SER A 197 -20.13 15.23 0.62
N ASN A 198 -20.13 16.54 0.86
CA ASN A 198 -19.15 17.44 0.27
C ASN A 198 -17.97 17.72 1.23
N GLY A 199 -18.14 17.43 2.52
CA GLY A 199 -17.09 17.49 3.53
C GLY A 199 -16.43 16.12 3.75
N ASN A 200 -15.56 16.04 4.75
CA ASN A 200 -14.87 14.80 5.10
C ASN A 200 -15.85 13.76 5.66
N VAL A 201 -15.52 12.49 5.46
CA VAL A 201 -16.26 11.35 6.02
C VAL A 201 -15.36 10.55 6.96
N THR A 202 -15.86 10.25 8.15
CA THR A 202 -15.19 9.40 9.13
C THR A 202 -16.10 8.27 9.57
N LEU A 203 -15.65 7.03 9.40
CA LEU A 203 -16.34 5.82 9.88
C LEU A 203 -15.41 5.08 10.86
N ASN A 204 -15.83 4.89 12.11
CA ASN A 204 -15.00 4.24 13.12
C ASN A 204 -15.79 3.24 13.97
N TYR A 205 -15.32 2.01 14.13
CA TYR A 205 -16.08 0.97 14.84
C TYR A 205 -17.46 0.72 14.21
N ILE A 206 -17.48 0.56 12.88
CA ILE A 206 -18.69 0.20 12.14
C ILE A 206 -18.73 -1.30 11.92
N THR A 207 -19.89 -1.91 12.15
CA THR A 207 -20.15 -3.30 11.75
C THR A 207 -21.31 -3.31 10.77
N ALA A 208 -21.06 -3.68 9.51
CA ALA A 208 -22.08 -3.74 8.48
C ALA A 208 -21.90 -5.00 7.62
N ASN A 209 -22.49 -6.09 8.12
CA ASN A 209 -22.37 -7.42 7.56
C ASN A 209 -23.69 -7.90 6.97
N ASN A 210 -23.62 -8.84 6.01
CA ASN A 210 -24.80 -9.50 5.44
C ASN A 210 -25.79 -8.54 4.77
N ASN A 211 -25.34 -7.38 4.28
CA ASN A 211 -26.21 -6.46 3.56
C ASN A 211 -26.35 -6.90 2.11
N TYR A 212 -27.52 -6.65 1.53
CA TYR A 212 -27.88 -7.14 0.21
C TYR A 212 -26.93 -6.64 -0.89
N TYR A 213 -26.46 -5.39 -0.77
CA TYR A 213 -25.55 -4.74 -1.71
C TYR A 213 -24.14 -4.60 -1.11
N ALA A 214 -23.77 -3.45 -0.53
CA ALA A 214 -22.47 -3.29 0.12
C ALA A 214 -22.57 -3.14 1.64
N GLY A 215 -21.49 -3.43 2.37
CA GLY A 215 -21.42 -3.15 3.80
C GLY A 215 -21.45 -1.65 4.06
N ALA A 216 -20.57 -0.91 3.41
CA ALA A 216 -20.59 0.55 3.39
C ALA A 216 -20.30 1.12 2.00
N SER A 217 -20.95 2.23 1.67
CA SER A 217 -20.63 3.05 0.50
C SER A 217 -20.45 4.51 0.91
N VAL A 218 -19.29 5.09 0.56
CA VAL A 218 -18.99 6.52 0.74
C VAL A 218 -18.86 7.16 -0.64
N GLY A 219 -19.79 8.05 -0.98
CA GLY A 219 -20.02 8.49 -2.36
C GLY A 219 -21.09 7.65 -3.05
N ASN A 220 -21.24 7.78 -4.37
CA ASN A 220 -22.19 6.98 -5.13
C ASN A 220 -21.59 6.50 -6.45
N TYR A 221 -21.36 5.20 -6.52
CA TYR A 221 -20.91 4.46 -7.70
C TYR A 221 -21.80 4.68 -8.93
N ASN A 222 -23.12 4.50 -8.81
CA ASN A 222 -24.07 4.50 -9.94
C ASN A 222 -24.21 5.84 -10.67
N THR A 223 -23.63 6.90 -10.10
CA THR A 223 -23.73 8.27 -10.64
C THR A 223 -22.37 8.95 -10.74
N ASP A 224 -21.28 8.22 -10.46
CA ASP A 224 -19.92 8.74 -10.32
C ASP A 224 -19.86 9.97 -9.41
N ASN A 225 -20.69 9.99 -8.36
CA ASN A 225 -20.71 11.11 -7.42
C ASN A 225 -19.66 10.85 -6.35
N PHE A 226 -18.44 11.29 -6.65
CA PHE A 226 -17.35 11.39 -5.69
C PHE A 226 -17.68 12.40 -4.62
N ILE A 227 -17.39 12.07 -3.36
CA ILE A 227 -17.42 13.07 -2.29
C ILE A 227 -16.23 14.03 -2.42
N GLY A 228 -16.45 15.30 -2.09
CA GLY A 228 -15.41 16.33 -2.22
C GLY A 228 -14.30 16.31 -1.16
N GLY A 229 -14.51 15.62 -0.03
CA GLY A 229 -13.60 15.59 1.11
C GLY A 229 -12.78 14.32 1.25
N ASN A 230 -11.95 14.27 2.29
CA ASN A 230 -11.15 13.10 2.66
C ASN A 230 -12.01 12.03 3.36
N VAL A 231 -11.59 10.77 3.27
CA VAL A 231 -12.26 9.63 3.89
C VAL A 231 -11.32 8.95 4.88
N PHE A 232 -11.81 8.76 6.11
CA PHE A 232 -11.09 8.08 7.18
C PHE A 232 -11.93 6.92 7.70
N ILE A 233 -11.50 5.68 7.49
CA ILE A 233 -12.22 4.48 7.93
C ILE A 233 -11.31 3.67 8.83
N SER A 234 -11.80 3.35 10.03
CA SER A 234 -11.02 2.53 10.96
C SER A 234 -11.82 1.58 11.83
N ASN A 235 -11.16 0.53 12.29
CA ASN A 235 -11.70 -0.45 13.25
C ASN A 235 -13.07 -1.03 12.83
N SER A 236 -13.28 -1.24 11.54
CA SER A 236 -14.60 -1.54 10.99
C SER A 236 -14.65 -2.89 10.27
N ILE A 237 -15.83 -3.50 10.21
CA ILE A 237 -16.07 -4.84 9.68
C ILE A 237 -17.21 -4.79 8.64
N PHE A 238 -16.92 -5.33 7.45
CA PHE A 238 -17.78 -5.32 6.27
C PHE A 238 -17.79 -6.69 5.58
N ASN A 239 -18.31 -7.72 6.27
CA ASN A 239 -18.25 -9.10 5.79
C ASN A 239 -19.57 -9.58 5.18
N GLN A 240 -19.49 -10.53 4.23
CA GLN A 240 -20.65 -11.25 3.68
C GLN A 240 -21.69 -10.33 3.04
N ASN A 241 -21.26 -9.19 2.49
CA ASN A 241 -22.13 -8.31 1.75
C ASN A 241 -22.18 -8.70 0.27
N GLY A 242 -23.27 -8.38 -0.41
CA GLY A 242 -23.32 -8.48 -1.87
C GLY A 242 -23.41 -9.90 -2.45
N LEU A 243 -23.55 -10.94 -1.62
CA LEU A 243 -23.50 -12.36 -2.05
C LEU A 243 -24.50 -12.78 -3.15
N VAL A 244 -25.54 -11.99 -3.39
CA VAL A 244 -26.57 -12.27 -4.41
C VAL A 244 -26.47 -11.34 -5.61
N ALA A 245 -25.78 -10.21 -5.45
CA ALA A 245 -25.78 -9.12 -6.42
C ALA A 245 -24.37 -8.78 -6.93
N ASP A 246 -23.35 -9.50 -6.46
CA ASP A 246 -21.92 -9.32 -6.76
C ASP A 246 -21.44 -7.91 -6.34
N TRP A 247 -21.45 -7.61 -5.03
CA TRP A 247 -21.04 -6.30 -4.49
C TRP A 247 -20.08 -6.37 -3.31
N ASP A 248 -19.59 -5.19 -2.94
CA ASP A 248 -18.40 -5.02 -2.12
C ASP A 248 -18.64 -5.08 -0.62
N GLY A 249 -17.58 -5.33 0.14
CA GLY A 249 -17.57 -5.01 1.56
C GLY A 249 -17.65 -3.50 1.78
N LEU A 250 -16.69 -2.78 1.20
CA LEU A 250 -16.54 -1.34 1.34
C LEU A 250 -16.24 -0.68 -0.01
N GLY A 251 -17.11 0.24 -0.46
CA GLY A 251 -16.87 1.10 -1.61
C GLY A 251 -16.60 2.56 -1.20
N VAL A 252 -15.54 3.16 -1.73
CA VAL A 252 -15.12 4.54 -1.43
C VAL A 252 -14.83 5.33 -2.71
N PHE A 253 -15.63 6.36 -2.94
CA PHE A 253 -15.54 7.27 -4.08
C PHE A 253 -15.30 8.69 -3.56
N ALA A 254 -14.04 9.11 -3.48
CA ALA A 254 -13.62 10.40 -2.93
C ALA A 254 -12.65 11.13 -3.85
N LEU A 255 -12.72 12.47 -3.89
CA LEU A 255 -11.72 13.31 -4.56
C LEU A 255 -10.53 13.61 -3.64
N GLY A 256 -10.72 13.51 -2.33
CA GLY A 256 -9.69 13.71 -1.31
C GLY A 256 -8.97 12.42 -0.94
N ASP A 257 -8.02 12.53 0.00
CA ASP A 257 -7.25 11.39 0.49
C ASP A 257 -8.14 10.35 1.19
N VAL A 258 -7.77 9.08 1.05
CA VAL A 258 -8.45 7.93 1.66
C VAL A 258 -7.50 7.18 2.58
N GLU A 259 -7.83 7.14 3.87
CA GLU A 259 -7.12 6.37 4.88
C GLU A 259 -8.03 5.26 5.42
N ILE A 260 -7.60 4.00 5.25
CA ILE A 260 -8.28 2.81 5.75
C ILE A 260 -7.35 2.06 6.69
N ASN A 261 -7.73 1.90 7.95
CA ASN A 261 -6.87 1.29 8.95
C ASN A 261 -7.61 0.30 9.86
N ASN A 262 -7.11 -0.91 10.01
CA ASN A 262 -7.72 -1.95 10.83
C ASN A 262 -9.17 -2.26 10.38
N VAL A 263 -9.33 -2.56 9.09
CA VAL A 263 -10.62 -2.94 8.49
C VAL A 263 -10.60 -4.41 8.08
N THR A 264 -11.73 -5.10 8.29
CA THR A 264 -11.95 -6.46 7.81
C THR A 264 -13.12 -6.47 6.83
N ALA A 265 -12.91 -6.94 5.61
CA ALA A 265 -13.92 -7.03 4.56
C ALA A 265 -13.78 -8.37 3.83
N ASN A 266 -14.24 -9.43 4.48
CA ASN A 266 -14.11 -10.81 4.01
C ASN A 266 -15.41 -11.35 3.46
N GLU A 267 -15.30 -12.38 2.62
CA GLU A 267 -16.44 -13.17 2.15
C GLU A 267 -17.50 -12.32 1.44
N ASN A 268 -17.12 -11.23 0.75
CA ASN A 268 -18.07 -10.41 -0.01
C ASN A 268 -18.25 -10.94 -1.44
N GLY A 269 -19.42 -10.67 -2.02
CA GLY A 269 -19.81 -11.17 -3.34
C GLY A 269 -19.04 -10.57 -4.51
N TYR A 270 -18.19 -9.56 -4.28
CA TYR A 270 -17.31 -9.01 -5.29
C TYR A 270 -15.98 -8.57 -4.68
N VAL A 271 -15.77 -7.28 -4.41
CA VAL A 271 -14.50 -6.78 -3.85
C VAL A 271 -14.58 -6.61 -2.34
N GLY A 272 -13.51 -6.94 -1.60
CA GLY A 272 -13.45 -6.64 -0.17
C GLY A 272 -13.45 -5.12 0.08
N ILE A 273 -12.46 -4.42 -0.44
CA ILE A 273 -12.33 -2.96 -0.40
C ILE A 273 -12.12 -2.40 -1.81
N TRP A 274 -13.02 -1.54 -2.26
CA TRP A 274 -12.91 -0.81 -3.52
C TRP A 274 -12.74 0.68 -3.26
N VAL A 275 -11.65 1.27 -3.75
CA VAL A 275 -11.39 2.71 -3.71
C VAL A 275 -11.15 3.21 -5.14
N GLY A 276 -11.91 4.20 -5.59
CA GLY A 276 -11.72 4.75 -6.93
C GLY A 276 -12.69 4.17 -7.95
N ASP A 277 -12.22 3.96 -9.17
CA ASP A 277 -13.05 4.17 -10.35
C ASP A 277 -14.29 3.28 -10.47
N SER A 278 -15.38 4.00 -10.70
CA SER A 278 -16.66 3.60 -11.30
C SER A 278 -16.55 2.91 -12.67
N ASP A 279 -17.66 2.40 -13.22
CA ASP A 279 -17.75 1.93 -14.63
C ASP A 279 -17.30 2.97 -15.71
N ASN A 280 -16.98 4.22 -15.32
CA ASN A 280 -16.81 5.37 -16.22
C ASN A 280 -15.40 5.98 -16.33
N GLY A 281 -14.35 5.43 -15.72
CA GLY A 281 -12.98 5.89 -16.00
C GLY A 281 -12.42 7.00 -15.10
N THR A 282 -13.11 7.38 -14.01
CA THR A 282 -12.69 8.45 -13.09
C THR A 282 -11.94 7.90 -11.86
N PRO A 283 -10.61 8.04 -11.78
CA PRO A 283 -9.83 7.64 -10.61
C PRO A 283 -10.07 8.54 -9.40
N ASN A 284 -9.75 8.06 -8.20
CA ASN A 284 -9.66 8.89 -7.01
C ASN A 284 -8.59 10.01 -7.20
N GLY A 285 -8.89 11.22 -6.72
CA GLY A 285 -8.01 12.38 -6.83
C GLY A 285 -6.87 12.45 -5.80
N GLY A 286 -6.99 11.74 -4.68
CA GLY A 286 -6.09 11.81 -3.52
C GLY A 286 -5.27 10.54 -3.29
N SER A 287 -4.38 10.57 -2.31
CA SER A 287 -3.63 9.37 -1.90
C SER A 287 -4.54 8.32 -1.27
N VAL A 288 -4.17 7.04 -1.42
CA VAL A 288 -4.89 5.90 -0.85
C VAL A 288 -3.97 5.07 0.03
N HIS A 289 -4.20 5.11 1.34
CA HIS A 289 -3.41 4.39 2.34
C HIS A 289 -4.27 3.35 3.03
N ILE A 290 -3.94 2.06 2.85
CA ILE A 290 -4.64 0.94 3.48
C ILE A 290 -3.67 0.17 4.37
N GLN A 291 -3.99 0.10 5.66
CA GLN A 291 -3.09 -0.47 6.66
C GLN A 291 -3.79 -1.43 7.60
N ASN A 292 -3.07 -2.45 8.08
CA ASN A 292 -3.52 -3.41 9.09
C ASN A 292 -4.88 -4.05 8.76
N SER A 293 -5.18 -4.27 7.48
CA SER A 293 -6.51 -4.65 7.01
C SER A 293 -6.53 -6.05 6.39
N THR A 294 -7.70 -6.68 6.36
CA THR A 294 -7.88 -8.06 5.87
C THR A 294 -9.07 -8.16 4.92
N THR A 295 -8.85 -8.76 3.77
CA THR A 295 -9.81 -8.91 2.66
C THR A 295 -9.69 -10.31 2.07
N ASN A 296 -10.14 -11.31 2.81
CA ASN A 296 -10.02 -12.71 2.41
C ASN A 296 -11.33 -13.24 1.85
N ASP A 297 -11.21 -14.29 1.02
CA ASP A 297 -12.32 -15.13 0.59
C ASP A 297 -13.44 -14.33 -0.14
N ASN A 298 -13.09 -13.20 -0.78
CA ASN A 298 -14.04 -12.46 -1.61
C ASN A 298 -14.16 -13.11 -3.00
N ASP A 299 -15.33 -12.97 -3.63
CA ASP A 299 -15.62 -13.64 -4.90
C ASP A 299 -14.86 -13.03 -6.10
N TYR A 300 -14.29 -11.82 -5.97
CA TYR A 300 -13.44 -11.17 -6.99
C TYR A 300 -12.08 -10.72 -6.41
N ASN A 301 -11.71 -9.43 -6.47
CA ASN A 301 -10.49 -8.91 -5.86
C ASN A 301 -10.65 -8.78 -4.34
N GLY A 302 -9.58 -8.95 -3.56
CA GLY A 302 -9.67 -8.54 -2.16
C GLY A 302 -9.61 -7.02 -1.98
N ILE A 303 -8.72 -6.35 -2.72
CA ILE A 303 -8.65 -4.88 -2.77
C ILE A 303 -8.54 -4.44 -4.23
N SER A 304 -9.32 -3.43 -4.62
CA SER A 304 -9.16 -2.70 -5.88
C SER A 304 -8.99 -1.21 -5.59
N VAL A 305 -7.93 -0.62 -6.14
CA VAL A 305 -7.62 0.80 -6.02
C VAL A 305 -7.36 1.40 -7.39
N ASP A 306 -8.07 2.48 -7.73
CA ASP A 306 -7.71 3.37 -8.84
C ASP A 306 -7.62 4.82 -8.35
N THR A 307 -6.45 5.44 -8.51
CA THR A 307 -6.18 6.79 -8.03
C THR A 307 -5.17 7.55 -8.90
N THR A 308 -5.07 8.86 -8.72
CA THR A 308 -3.97 9.69 -9.23
C THR A 308 -2.89 9.93 -8.16
N GLY A 309 -3.16 9.58 -6.91
CA GLY A 309 -2.25 9.75 -5.78
C GLY A 309 -1.31 8.56 -5.53
N GLU A 310 -0.54 8.66 -4.45
CA GLU A 310 0.25 7.55 -3.92
C GLU A 310 -0.68 6.42 -3.44
N ILE A 311 -0.27 5.17 -3.64
CA ILE A 311 -0.90 4.00 -3.04
C ILE A 311 0.06 3.40 -2.01
N LEU A 312 -0.38 3.28 -0.75
CA LEU A 312 0.36 2.60 0.30
C LEU A 312 -0.45 1.44 0.88
N LEU A 313 0.05 0.22 0.74
CA LEU A 313 -0.44 -0.96 1.47
C LEU A 313 0.57 -1.35 2.54
N LYS A 314 0.12 -1.50 3.80
CA LYS A 314 0.99 -1.92 4.90
C LYS A 314 0.32 -2.89 5.87
N ASN A 315 0.96 -4.03 6.12
CA ASN A 315 0.39 -5.08 6.98
C ASN A 315 -1.01 -5.52 6.48
N VAL A 316 -1.17 -5.68 5.16
CA VAL A 316 -2.43 -6.09 4.54
C VAL A 316 -2.42 -7.59 4.29
N ILE A 317 -3.55 -8.24 4.49
CA ILE A 317 -3.75 -9.68 4.24
C ILE A 317 -4.94 -9.84 3.28
N SER A 318 -4.68 -10.30 2.05
CA SER A 318 -5.70 -10.48 1.02
C SER A 318 -5.52 -11.84 0.33
N ASN A 319 -6.10 -12.89 0.91
CA ASN A 319 -5.92 -14.27 0.44
C ASN A 319 -7.23 -14.89 -0.03
N ASN A 320 -7.11 -15.92 -0.85
CA ASN A 320 -8.23 -16.76 -1.30
C ASN A 320 -9.34 -15.97 -2.00
N ASN A 321 -9.03 -14.83 -2.62
CA ASN A 321 -10.01 -14.10 -3.39
C ASN A 321 -10.09 -14.75 -4.78
N ILE A 322 -11.20 -15.45 -5.05
CA ILE A 322 -11.21 -16.54 -6.04
C ILE A 322 -11.48 -16.09 -7.48
N GLY A 323 -12.02 -14.90 -7.67
CA GLY A 323 -12.43 -14.44 -9.00
C GLY A 323 -11.32 -13.78 -9.79
N ASN A 324 -10.30 -13.23 -9.10
CA ASN A 324 -9.22 -12.44 -9.69
C ASN A 324 -8.08 -12.22 -8.67
N ASP A 325 -7.53 -11.01 -8.58
CA ASP A 325 -6.29 -10.71 -7.84
C ASP A 325 -6.46 -10.63 -6.32
N GLY A 326 -5.37 -10.84 -5.59
CA GLY A 326 -5.29 -10.48 -4.18
C GLY A 326 -5.48 -8.98 -4.00
N VAL A 327 -4.72 -8.19 -4.74
CA VAL A 327 -4.85 -6.74 -4.83
C VAL A 327 -4.61 -6.27 -6.27
N SER A 328 -5.38 -5.27 -6.68
CA SER A 328 -5.34 -4.66 -8.01
C SER A 328 -5.20 -3.15 -7.84
N LEU A 329 -4.04 -2.59 -8.21
CA LEU A 329 -3.57 -1.26 -7.78
C LEU A 329 -3.16 -0.40 -8.97
N TYR A 330 -3.93 0.65 -9.23
CA TYR A 330 -3.74 1.52 -10.39
C TYR A 330 -3.51 2.96 -9.93
N ASN A 331 -2.36 3.53 -10.30
CA ASN A 331 -2.18 4.97 -10.30
C ASN A 331 -1.55 5.53 -11.58
N SER A 332 -1.84 4.86 -12.71
CA SER A 332 -1.40 5.22 -14.07
C SER A 332 -1.62 6.68 -14.46
N ASN A 333 -2.63 7.33 -13.88
CA ASN A 333 -2.97 8.73 -14.17
C ASN A 333 -2.19 9.76 -13.34
N GLY A 334 -1.30 9.34 -12.44
CA GLY A 334 -0.48 10.24 -11.61
C GLY A 334 0.94 9.74 -11.35
N THR A 335 1.91 10.64 -11.22
CA THR A 335 3.34 10.28 -11.11
C THR A 335 3.76 9.84 -9.69
N SER A 336 2.81 9.44 -8.85
CA SER A 336 3.09 9.03 -7.47
C SER A 336 3.44 7.55 -7.41
N GLU A 337 4.06 7.10 -6.32
CA GLU A 337 4.50 5.71 -6.18
C GLU A 337 3.43 4.75 -5.64
N ILE A 338 3.63 3.45 -5.92
CA ILE A 338 2.93 2.35 -5.24
C ILE A 338 3.93 1.69 -4.28
N ILE A 339 3.57 1.61 -3.00
CA ILE A 339 4.39 1.01 -1.95
C ILE A 339 3.59 -0.08 -1.25
N ILE A 340 4.14 -1.30 -1.18
CA ILE A 340 3.55 -2.43 -0.46
C ILE A 340 4.55 -2.99 0.55
N ILE A 341 4.17 -3.01 1.84
CA ILE A 341 5.06 -3.39 2.95
C ILE A 341 4.41 -4.46 3.83
N ASN A 342 5.16 -5.51 4.20
CA ASN A 342 4.76 -6.53 5.17
C ASN A 342 3.37 -7.14 4.89
N SER A 343 3.06 -7.42 3.63
CA SER A 343 1.70 -7.80 3.21
C SER A 343 1.67 -9.19 2.57
N GLN A 344 0.51 -9.84 2.63
CA GLN A 344 0.31 -11.23 2.20
C GLN A 344 -0.85 -11.35 1.23
N PHE A 345 -0.60 -11.99 0.08
CA PHE A 345 -1.52 -12.12 -1.05
C PHE A 345 -1.49 -13.53 -1.64
N ASN A 346 -1.92 -14.52 -0.86
CA ASN A 346 -1.80 -15.94 -1.22
C ASN A 346 -3.10 -16.53 -1.78
N SER A 347 -2.95 -17.50 -2.68
CA SER A 347 -4.04 -18.37 -3.14
C SER A 347 -5.22 -17.63 -3.78
N ASN A 348 -4.93 -16.52 -4.46
CA ASN A 348 -5.92 -15.77 -5.21
C ASN A 348 -6.16 -16.38 -6.60
N GLY A 349 -7.30 -16.01 -7.20
CA GLY A 349 -7.83 -16.55 -8.44
C GLY A 349 -7.09 -16.12 -9.71
N ASP A 350 -6.28 -15.08 -9.62
CA ASP A 350 -5.35 -14.65 -10.66
C ASP A 350 -3.99 -14.31 -10.03
N ASP A 351 -3.59 -13.04 -9.96
CA ASP A 351 -2.33 -12.63 -9.35
C ASP A 351 -2.43 -12.42 -7.84
N GLY A 352 -1.30 -12.48 -7.14
CA GLY A 352 -1.24 -11.96 -5.78
C GLY A 352 -1.34 -10.44 -5.74
N VAL A 353 -0.57 -9.80 -6.62
CA VAL A 353 -0.48 -8.34 -6.76
C VAL A 353 -0.48 -8.01 -8.24
N ASP A 354 -1.52 -7.34 -8.71
CA ASP A 354 -1.53 -6.63 -9.99
C ASP A 354 -1.34 -5.14 -9.69
N ALA A 355 -0.25 -4.54 -10.19
CA ALA A 355 0.08 -3.15 -9.91
C ALA A 355 0.59 -2.39 -11.13
N TYR A 356 -0.14 -1.34 -11.50
CA TYR A 356 0.20 -0.43 -12.59
C TYR A 356 0.41 0.99 -12.07
N SER A 357 1.60 1.55 -12.29
CA SER A 357 1.97 2.88 -11.83
C SER A 357 2.54 3.78 -12.91
N ALA A 358 2.35 5.10 -12.79
CA ALA A 358 3.17 6.06 -13.52
C ALA A 358 4.41 6.53 -12.72
N GLY A 359 4.55 6.09 -11.46
CA GLY A 359 5.72 6.28 -10.61
C GLY A 359 6.49 4.97 -10.38
N SER A 360 7.35 4.96 -9.35
CA SER A 360 8.03 3.73 -8.91
C SER A 360 7.05 2.77 -8.23
N ILE A 361 7.35 1.47 -8.32
CA ILE A 361 6.70 0.44 -7.52
C ILE A 361 7.71 -0.19 -6.57
N THR A 362 7.38 -0.23 -5.28
CA THR A 362 8.21 -0.81 -4.23
C THR A 362 7.48 -1.92 -3.47
N LEU A 363 8.05 -3.11 -3.47
CA LEU A 363 7.60 -4.25 -2.65
C LEU A 363 8.63 -4.53 -1.56
N ASN A 364 8.21 -4.55 -0.29
CA ASN A 364 9.09 -4.84 0.85
C ASN A 364 8.43 -5.84 1.80
N ASN A 365 9.03 -7.02 1.91
CA ASN A 365 8.50 -8.13 2.73
C ASN A 365 7.07 -8.50 2.30
N VAL A 366 6.88 -8.72 0.99
CA VAL A 366 5.62 -9.16 0.39
C VAL A 366 5.64 -10.68 0.21
N ILE A 367 4.53 -11.32 0.54
CA ILE A 367 4.35 -12.78 0.40
C ILE A 367 3.16 -13.03 -0.52
N ALA A 368 3.39 -13.52 -1.73
CA ALA A 368 2.35 -13.82 -2.70
C ALA A 368 2.56 -15.20 -3.34
N ASN A 369 2.06 -16.22 -2.65
CA ASN A 369 2.27 -17.63 -2.95
C ASN A 369 0.98 -18.33 -3.36
N GLY A 370 1.10 -19.31 -4.23
CA GLY A 370 0.00 -20.21 -4.57
C GLY A 370 -1.13 -19.54 -5.35
N ASN A 371 -0.87 -18.40 -5.98
CA ASN A 371 -1.82 -17.70 -6.85
C ASN A 371 -1.95 -18.43 -8.18
N LEU A 372 -3.10 -18.29 -8.86
CA LEU A 372 -3.37 -19.06 -10.08
C LEU A 372 -2.54 -18.60 -11.28
N ASP A 373 -2.13 -17.34 -11.34
CA ASP A 373 -1.19 -16.83 -12.34
C ASP A 373 0.13 -16.41 -11.68
N ASP A 374 0.42 -15.11 -11.52
CA ASP A 374 1.67 -14.60 -10.94
C ASP A 374 1.60 -14.35 -9.42
N GLY A 375 2.77 -14.37 -8.78
CA GLY A 375 2.87 -13.83 -7.42
C GLY A 375 2.67 -12.33 -7.42
N ALA A 376 3.28 -11.63 -8.37
CA ALA A 376 3.06 -10.23 -8.64
C ALA A 376 3.33 -9.91 -10.12
N ASP A 377 2.45 -9.13 -10.75
CA ASP A 377 2.65 -8.48 -12.04
C ASP A 377 2.74 -6.96 -11.83
N LEU A 378 3.85 -6.37 -12.29
CA LEU A 378 4.21 -4.98 -12.01
C LEU A 378 4.52 -4.21 -13.31
N GLU A 379 3.77 -3.14 -13.56
CA GLU A 379 4.00 -2.29 -14.73
C GLU A 379 4.17 -0.81 -14.36
N ASN A 380 5.16 -0.16 -14.97
CA ASN A 380 5.24 1.31 -14.94
C ASN A 380 5.75 1.98 -16.21
N CYS A 381 5.56 1.34 -17.37
CA CYS A 381 5.95 1.95 -18.64
C CYS A 381 4.92 2.95 -19.18
N GLY A 382 5.39 3.90 -19.99
CA GLY A 382 4.51 4.77 -20.77
C GLY A 382 4.04 6.06 -20.08
N CYS A 383 4.56 6.37 -18.88
CA CYS A 383 4.16 7.56 -18.13
C CYS A 383 5.36 8.34 -17.53
N ALA A 384 6.13 9.06 -18.35
CA ALA A 384 7.07 10.14 -17.97
C ALA A 384 8.12 9.90 -16.84
N GLY A 385 8.17 8.73 -16.21
CA GLY A 385 9.05 8.40 -15.09
C GLY A 385 10.16 7.46 -15.52
N THR A 386 11.41 7.84 -15.24
CA THR A 386 12.60 6.97 -15.34
C THR A 386 12.78 6.11 -14.07
N VAL A 387 11.74 6.01 -13.25
CA VAL A 387 11.82 5.39 -11.92
C VAL A 387 11.52 3.91 -12.05
N GLY A 388 12.43 3.10 -11.50
CA GLY A 388 12.40 1.66 -11.58
C GLY A 388 11.53 0.95 -10.55
N PHE A 389 11.78 -0.36 -10.42
CA PHE A 389 11.19 -1.20 -9.38
C PHE A 389 12.19 -1.55 -8.28
N ASN A 390 11.69 -1.63 -7.05
CA ASN A 390 12.48 -2.07 -5.90
C ASN A 390 11.76 -3.16 -5.12
N ILE A 391 12.34 -4.37 -5.08
CA ILE A 391 11.77 -5.54 -4.43
C ILE A 391 12.74 -6.06 -3.37
N PHE A 392 12.32 -6.06 -2.11
CA PHE A 392 13.14 -6.46 -0.97
C PHE A 392 12.46 -7.54 -0.14
N GLY A 393 13.19 -8.59 0.23
CA GLY A 393 12.77 -9.55 1.25
C GLY A 393 11.45 -10.27 0.93
N SER A 394 11.10 -10.43 -0.35
CA SER A 394 9.77 -10.89 -0.77
C SER A 394 9.77 -12.36 -1.19
N THR A 395 8.59 -12.99 -1.21
CA THR A 395 8.43 -14.43 -1.48
C THR A 395 7.26 -14.68 -2.44
N PHE A 396 7.55 -15.37 -3.54
CA PHE A 396 6.62 -15.62 -4.64
C PHE A 396 6.69 -17.08 -5.11
N ASN A 397 6.19 -18.01 -4.30
CA ASN A 397 6.34 -19.45 -4.50
C ASN A 397 5.05 -20.14 -4.91
N ASN A 398 5.19 -21.20 -5.70
CA ASN A 398 4.11 -22.10 -6.09
C ASN A 398 2.96 -21.40 -6.84
N ASN A 399 3.24 -20.29 -7.53
CA ASN A 399 2.29 -19.61 -8.38
C ASN A 399 2.13 -20.35 -9.73
N GLY A 400 0.97 -20.24 -10.34
CA GLY A 400 0.62 -21.02 -11.54
C GLY A 400 1.43 -20.65 -12.78
N TYR A 401 1.87 -19.39 -12.90
CA TYR A 401 2.72 -18.91 -13.97
C TYR A 401 4.11 -18.52 -13.47
N ALA A 402 4.31 -17.32 -12.93
CA ALA A 402 5.61 -16.89 -12.42
C ALA A 402 5.57 -16.39 -10.97
N GLY A 403 6.74 -16.24 -10.37
CA GLY A 403 6.86 -15.60 -9.06
C GLY A 403 6.63 -14.10 -9.18
N LEU A 404 7.36 -13.47 -10.09
CA LEU A 404 7.27 -12.03 -10.34
C LEU A 404 7.44 -11.79 -11.85
N THR A 405 6.48 -11.11 -12.44
CA THR A 405 6.52 -10.53 -13.78
C THR A 405 6.60 -9.02 -13.67
N PHE A 406 7.27 -8.38 -14.63
CA PHE A 406 7.35 -6.93 -14.63
C PHE A 406 7.64 -6.31 -16.00
N PHE A 407 7.26 -5.05 -16.17
CA PHE A 407 7.62 -4.21 -17.32
C PHE A 407 7.89 -2.76 -16.90
N THR A 408 9.11 -2.23 -17.12
CA THR A 408 9.52 -0.89 -16.67
C THR A 408 10.37 -0.10 -17.65
N ASP A 409 10.20 1.22 -17.66
CA ASP A 409 11.10 2.16 -18.35
C ASP A 409 12.37 2.49 -17.52
N GLY A 410 12.45 2.03 -16.26
CA GLY A 410 13.57 2.26 -15.34
C GLY A 410 14.44 1.03 -15.07
N SER A 411 15.29 1.13 -14.04
CA SER A 411 16.09 0.01 -13.53
C SER A 411 15.29 -0.90 -12.58
N VAL A 412 15.78 -2.11 -12.31
CA VAL A 412 15.12 -3.05 -11.40
C VAL A 412 16.09 -3.55 -10.35
N ASN A 413 15.74 -3.37 -9.07
CA ASN A 413 16.51 -3.88 -7.94
C ASN A 413 15.70 -4.96 -7.21
N ILE A 414 16.21 -6.18 -7.17
CA ILE A 414 15.64 -7.31 -6.45
C ILE A 414 16.66 -7.80 -5.42
N GLU A 415 16.28 -7.82 -4.14
CA GLU A 415 17.15 -8.25 -3.04
C GLU A 415 16.42 -9.20 -2.10
N ASN A 416 17.10 -10.24 -1.63
CA ASN A 416 16.60 -11.16 -0.60
C ASN A 416 15.25 -11.80 -0.98
N THR A 417 15.04 -12.06 -2.27
CA THR A 417 13.75 -12.53 -2.80
C THR A 417 13.78 -14.03 -3.09
N THR A 418 12.68 -14.73 -2.82
CA THR A 418 12.53 -16.17 -3.10
C THR A 418 11.39 -16.41 -4.08
N ALA A 419 11.65 -17.09 -5.19
CA ALA A 419 10.64 -17.43 -6.20
C ALA A 419 10.81 -18.89 -6.68
N ASN A 420 10.20 -19.81 -5.95
CA ASN A 420 10.38 -21.24 -6.10
C ASN A 420 9.11 -21.96 -6.56
N ASN A 421 9.31 -23.01 -7.35
CA ASN A 421 8.28 -23.96 -7.78
C ASN A 421 7.08 -23.31 -8.48
N ASN A 422 7.31 -22.20 -9.18
CA ASN A 422 6.30 -21.58 -10.02
C ASN A 422 6.17 -22.35 -11.34
N GLY A 423 4.97 -22.32 -11.92
CA GLY A 423 4.62 -23.17 -13.06
C GLY A 423 5.48 -22.93 -14.31
N VAL A 424 5.95 -21.70 -14.50
CA VAL A 424 6.78 -21.24 -15.63
C VAL A 424 8.02 -20.52 -15.12
N GLY A 425 7.90 -19.29 -14.59
CA GLY A 425 9.04 -18.42 -14.28
C GLY A 425 9.32 -18.24 -12.79
N GLY A 426 10.58 -18.13 -12.39
CA GLY A 426 10.91 -17.59 -11.07
C GLY A 426 10.64 -16.09 -11.05
N ILE A 427 11.48 -15.32 -11.73
CA ILE A 427 11.32 -13.89 -11.93
C ILE A 427 11.65 -13.54 -13.38
N GLY A 428 10.83 -12.73 -14.04
CA GLY A 428 11.13 -12.25 -15.38
C GLY A 428 10.44 -10.94 -15.75
N GLY A 429 10.93 -10.30 -16.81
CA GLY A 429 10.38 -9.03 -17.25
C GLY A 429 11.30 -8.22 -18.16
N ASP A 430 10.76 -7.10 -18.64
CA ASP A 430 11.47 -6.17 -19.51
C ASP A 430 11.80 -4.87 -18.74
N ALA A 431 13.01 -4.36 -18.93
CA ALA A 431 13.46 -3.09 -18.34
C ALA A 431 14.20 -2.23 -19.37
N PHE A 432 14.09 -0.90 -19.27
CA PHE A 432 14.91 0.02 -20.06
C PHE A 432 16.14 0.55 -19.30
N GLY A 433 16.32 0.15 -18.05
CA GLY A 433 17.55 0.34 -17.26
C GLY A 433 18.18 -0.98 -16.81
N ASP A 434 19.23 -0.89 -15.98
CA ASP A 434 19.92 -2.06 -15.43
C ASP A 434 19.01 -2.93 -14.54
N ILE A 435 19.25 -4.23 -14.52
CA ILE A 435 18.57 -5.18 -13.63
C ILE A 435 19.60 -5.78 -12.67
N THR A 436 19.40 -5.60 -11.37
CA THR A 436 20.23 -6.18 -10.31
C THR A 436 19.43 -7.14 -9.45
N VAL A 437 19.88 -8.39 -9.36
CA VAL A 437 19.33 -9.43 -8.46
C VAL A 437 20.39 -9.82 -7.44
N THR A 438 20.09 -9.65 -6.16
CA THR A 438 21.04 -9.91 -5.06
C THR A 438 20.44 -10.86 -4.02
N ASN A 439 21.25 -11.80 -3.54
CA ASN A 439 20.91 -12.73 -2.46
C ASN A 439 19.53 -13.39 -2.61
N SER A 440 19.18 -13.78 -3.83
CA SER A 440 17.85 -14.30 -4.16
C SER A 440 17.89 -15.77 -4.53
N ILE A 441 16.79 -16.49 -4.28
CA ILE A 441 16.69 -17.94 -4.47
C ILE A 441 15.56 -18.24 -5.46
N LEU A 442 15.92 -18.88 -6.58
CA LEU A 442 15.00 -19.23 -7.64
C LEU A 442 15.20 -20.70 -8.04
N SER A 443 14.31 -21.56 -7.56
CA SER A 443 14.46 -23.01 -7.73
C SER A 443 13.17 -23.73 -8.06
N GLY A 444 13.27 -24.75 -8.91
CA GLY A 444 12.15 -25.64 -9.24
C GLY A 444 11.16 -25.05 -10.23
N ASN A 445 11.53 -23.99 -10.97
CA ASN A 445 10.70 -23.39 -12.01
C ASN A 445 10.99 -24.04 -13.38
N GLN A 446 10.29 -23.63 -14.46
CA GLN A 446 10.78 -23.92 -15.81
C GLN A 446 11.97 -23.01 -16.15
N TYR A 447 11.80 -21.72 -15.93
CA TYR A 447 12.80 -20.67 -16.12
C TYR A 447 13.10 -20.04 -14.75
N GLY A 448 14.36 -19.94 -14.35
CA GLY A 448 14.74 -19.26 -13.11
C GLY A 448 14.58 -17.74 -13.23
N LEU A 449 15.50 -17.11 -13.95
CA LEU A 449 15.52 -15.68 -14.28
C LEU A 449 15.42 -15.49 -15.79
N GLY A 450 14.50 -14.63 -16.23
CA GLY A 450 14.25 -14.34 -17.65
C GLY A 450 14.10 -12.84 -17.93
N PHE A 451 15.08 -12.18 -18.54
CA PHE A 451 15.06 -10.72 -18.68
C PHE A 451 15.33 -10.22 -20.11
N ALA A 452 14.70 -9.11 -20.49
CA ALA A 452 15.15 -8.28 -21.60
C ALA A 452 15.44 -6.85 -21.12
N THR A 453 16.63 -6.34 -21.41
CA THR A 453 16.99 -4.95 -21.10
C THR A 453 17.99 -4.38 -22.09
N ILE A 454 17.98 -3.05 -22.25
CA ILE A 454 19.04 -2.31 -22.95
C ILE A 454 20.24 -1.99 -22.04
N GLY A 455 20.14 -2.27 -20.74
CA GLY A 455 21.20 -2.15 -19.73
C GLY A 455 21.90 -3.48 -19.46
N ASP A 456 22.61 -3.52 -18.34
CA ASP A 456 23.28 -4.71 -17.81
C ASP A 456 22.39 -5.51 -16.86
N VAL A 457 22.62 -6.82 -16.80
CA VAL A 457 22.01 -7.72 -15.82
C VAL A 457 23.07 -8.19 -14.83
N ASN A 458 22.90 -7.87 -13.55
CA ASN A 458 23.83 -8.16 -12.48
C ASN A 458 23.22 -9.15 -11.47
N ILE A 459 23.66 -10.41 -11.48
CA ILE A 459 23.19 -11.46 -10.57
C ILE A 459 24.26 -11.73 -9.51
N LYS A 460 24.03 -11.23 -8.29
CA LYS A 460 24.98 -11.22 -7.18
C LYS A 460 24.52 -12.19 -6.08
N CYS A 461 25.41 -13.07 -5.64
CA CYS A 461 25.20 -13.95 -4.49
C CYS A 461 23.87 -14.70 -4.47
N SER A 462 23.34 -15.03 -5.64
CA SER A 462 22.02 -15.63 -5.79
C SER A 462 22.13 -17.11 -6.13
N ILE A 463 21.10 -17.88 -5.80
CA ILE A 463 21.03 -19.32 -6.03
C ILE A 463 19.91 -19.57 -7.03
N VAL A 464 20.26 -19.99 -8.24
CA VAL A 464 19.33 -20.29 -9.32
C VAL A 464 19.53 -21.74 -9.75
N THR A 465 18.72 -22.65 -9.22
CA THR A 465 18.99 -24.09 -9.33
C THR A 465 17.76 -24.92 -9.61
N ASN A 466 17.95 -26.10 -10.19
CA ASN A 466 16.85 -27.06 -10.43
C ASN A 466 15.72 -26.50 -11.30
N ASN A 467 16.01 -25.56 -12.19
CA ASN A 467 15.03 -25.06 -13.16
C ASN A 467 15.06 -25.92 -14.43
N SER A 468 13.89 -26.39 -14.86
CA SER A 468 13.82 -27.51 -15.82
C SER A 468 14.22 -27.14 -17.26
N ILE A 469 14.15 -25.87 -17.64
CA ILE A 469 14.54 -25.36 -18.95
C ILE A 469 15.80 -24.50 -18.83
N GLU A 470 15.73 -23.38 -18.10
CA GLU A 470 16.83 -22.41 -18.00
C GLU A 470 16.98 -21.88 -16.58
N GLY A 471 18.22 -21.70 -16.13
CA GLY A 471 18.55 -20.99 -14.90
C GLY A 471 18.45 -19.49 -15.13
N VAL A 472 19.33 -18.92 -15.97
CA VAL A 472 19.38 -17.49 -16.29
C VAL A 472 19.42 -17.27 -17.80
N GLY A 473 18.33 -16.78 -18.37
CA GLY A 473 18.26 -16.42 -19.79
C GLY A 473 18.01 -14.93 -19.95
N VAL A 474 18.89 -14.22 -20.67
CA VAL A 474 18.74 -12.77 -20.85
C VAL A 474 18.98 -12.28 -22.27
N LEU A 475 18.40 -11.12 -22.57
CA LEU A 475 18.76 -10.23 -23.66
C LEU A 475 19.26 -8.92 -23.04
N ALA A 476 20.58 -8.76 -22.87
CA ALA A 476 21.18 -7.63 -22.15
C ALA A 476 22.54 -7.21 -22.74
N ASN A 477 23.04 -6.01 -22.39
CA ASN A 477 24.38 -5.55 -22.76
C ASN A 477 25.45 -6.48 -22.19
N ASN A 478 25.41 -6.74 -20.88
CA ASN A 478 26.23 -7.75 -20.22
C ASN A 478 25.38 -8.57 -19.26
N LEU A 479 25.71 -9.86 -19.11
CA LEU A 479 25.22 -10.69 -18.00
C LEU A 479 26.38 -10.94 -17.04
N ASN A 480 26.32 -10.36 -15.84
CA ASN A 480 27.34 -10.46 -14.80
C ASN A 480 26.88 -11.40 -13.69
N LEU A 481 27.52 -12.57 -13.56
CA LEU A 481 27.25 -13.56 -12.52
C LEU A 481 28.33 -13.47 -11.44
N ILE A 482 28.01 -12.87 -10.29
CA ILE A 482 28.99 -12.53 -9.24
C ILE A 482 28.72 -13.38 -8.00
N GLY A 483 29.51 -14.43 -7.79
CA GLY A 483 29.39 -15.31 -6.63
C GLY A 483 28.05 -16.07 -6.55
N SER A 484 27.34 -16.16 -7.67
CA SER A 484 26.04 -16.79 -7.76
C SER A 484 26.18 -18.27 -8.15
N ASP A 485 25.36 -19.13 -7.54
CA ASP A 485 25.26 -20.56 -7.88
C ASP A 485 24.15 -20.76 -8.90
N ILE A 486 24.55 -20.96 -10.16
CA ILE A 486 23.64 -21.24 -11.27
C ILE A 486 23.90 -22.67 -11.73
N SER A 487 23.25 -23.65 -11.10
CA SER A 487 23.55 -25.06 -11.31
C SER A 487 22.33 -25.97 -11.33
N ASN A 488 22.48 -27.14 -11.95
CA ASN A 488 21.40 -28.14 -12.08
C ASN A 488 20.18 -27.62 -12.83
N ASN A 489 20.36 -26.70 -13.77
CA ASN A 489 19.30 -26.27 -14.67
C ASN A 489 19.39 -27.01 -16.02
N GLY A 490 18.36 -26.92 -16.86
CA GLY A 490 18.43 -27.42 -18.23
C GLY A 490 19.57 -26.75 -19.01
N ILE A 491 19.59 -25.43 -18.99
CA ILE A 491 20.70 -24.56 -19.37
C ILE A 491 20.98 -23.65 -18.17
N ASP A 492 22.21 -23.62 -17.66
CA ASP A 492 22.51 -22.81 -16.48
C ASP A 492 22.40 -21.31 -16.79
N SER A 493 23.14 -20.80 -17.79
CA SER A 493 23.02 -19.39 -18.19
C SER A 493 23.37 -19.11 -19.65
N PHE A 494 22.77 -18.06 -20.21
CA PHE A 494 23.13 -17.48 -21.50
C PHE A 494 22.69 -16.02 -21.62
N ASN A 495 23.36 -15.26 -22.50
CA ASN A 495 22.96 -13.92 -22.93
C ASN A 495 22.88 -13.91 -24.46
N LEU A 496 21.77 -13.42 -25.01
CA LEU A 496 21.51 -13.42 -26.46
C LEU A 496 22.21 -12.27 -27.21
N SER A 497 22.44 -11.13 -26.54
CA SER A 497 22.98 -9.91 -27.18
C SER A 497 24.42 -9.57 -26.77
N GLY A 498 24.84 -10.01 -25.60
CA GLY A 498 26.11 -9.62 -25.00
C GLY A 498 26.88 -10.78 -24.37
N PRO A 499 28.04 -10.52 -23.75
CA PRO A 499 28.80 -11.55 -23.06
C PRO A 499 28.11 -12.00 -21.77
N VAL A 500 28.52 -13.21 -21.33
CA VAL A 500 28.25 -13.72 -19.99
C VAL A 500 29.57 -13.71 -19.23
N ASN A 501 29.64 -12.89 -18.18
CA ASN A 501 30.81 -12.71 -17.34
C ASN A 501 30.60 -13.43 -16.01
N VAL A 502 31.45 -14.41 -15.70
CA VAL A 502 31.34 -15.22 -14.47
C VAL A 502 32.47 -14.87 -13.51
N PHE A 503 32.11 -14.30 -12.37
CA PHE A 503 33.02 -13.87 -11.33
C PHE A 503 32.85 -14.77 -10.12
N HIS A 504 33.87 -15.57 -9.83
CA HIS A 504 33.89 -16.42 -8.65
C HIS A 504 34.14 -15.55 -7.40
N TYR A 505 33.07 -15.25 -6.68
CA TYR A 505 33.10 -14.52 -5.42
C TYR A 505 32.49 -15.39 -4.32
N ASN A 506 33.15 -15.45 -3.16
CA ASN A 506 32.61 -16.20 -2.03
C ASN A 506 31.63 -15.32 -1.26
N CYS A 507 30.35 -15.48 -1.54
CA CYS A 507 29.26 -14.76 -0.85
C CYS A 507 29.10 -15.16 0.62
N THR A 508 29.75 -16.25 1.05
CA THR A 508 29.81 -16.70 2.43
C THR A 508 31.24 -17.11 2.77
N PRO A 509 32.18 -16.17 2.94
CA PRO A 509 33.59 -16.48 3.22
C PRO A 509 33.70 -17.45 4.40
N SER A 510 34.18 -18.66 4.15
CA SER A 510 34.48 -19.62 5.22
C SER A 510 35.88 -19.35 5.72
N GLY A 511 35.95 -18.78 6.94
CA GLY A 511 37.15 -18.44 7.72
C GLY A 511 38.53 -18.86 7.18
N GLY A 512 39.28 -17.87 6.70
CA GLY A 512 40.74 -17.90 6.67
C GLY A 512 41.28 -17.39 8.01
N ASN A 513 41.88 -18.29 8.79
CA ASN A 513 42.80 -18.17 9.94
C ASN A 513 43.19 -16.80 10.57
N SER A 514 42.30 -15.82 10.62
CA SER A 514 42.37 -14.63 11.48
C SER A 514 41.22 -14.70 12.49
N ASN A 515 41.40 -14.17 13.69
CA ASN A 515 40.50 -14.31 14.84
C ASN A 515 39.15 -13.58 14.70
N LYS A 516 38.44 -13.66 13.57
CA LYS A 516 37.16 -12.96 13.37
C LYS A 516 36.12 -13.87 12.68
N PRO A 517 34.88 -13.97 13.21
CA PRO A 517 33.85 -14.89 12.73
C PRO A 517 33.09 -14.39 11.48
N ASN A 518 32.39 -15.31 10.83
CA ASN A 518 31.65 -15.15 9.58
C ASN A 518 30.46 -14.17 9.66
N GLY A 519 30.42 -13.25 8.69
CA GLY A 519 29.26 -12.96 7.83
C GLY A 519 27.98 -12.42 8.48
N GLY A 520 27.77 -11.11 8.39
CA GLY A 520 26.46 -10.49 8.53
C GLY A 520 25.80 -10.34 7.16
N THR A 521 24.81 -11.16 6.84
CA THR A 521 23.86 -10.89 5.76
C THR A 521 22.94 -9.74 6.17
N GLY A 522 22.72 -8.75 5.29
CA GLY A 522 21.84 -7.60 5.55
C GLY A 522 22.46 -6.40 6.28
N LEU A 523 23.80 -6.29 6.33
CA LEU A 523 24.51 -5.12 6.88
C LEU A 523 24.77 -4.06 5.79
N SER A 524 24.69 -2.78 6.15
CA SER A 524 24.99 -1.65 5.24
C SER A 524 26.50 -1.55 4.93
N LEU A 525 26.87 -0.87 3.83
CA LEU A 525 28.25 -0.46 3.56
C LEU A 525 28.67 0.70 4.49
N ASN A 526 29.90 0.67 5.00
CA ASN A 526 30.50 1.81 5.69
C ASN A 526 31.05 2.80 4.67
N ILE A 527 30.40 3.96 4.50
CA ILE A 527 30.86 4.99 3.56
C ILE A 527 31.73 6.00 4.28
N VAL A 528 33.02 6.04 3.95
CA VAL A 528 34.00 6.90 4.59
C VAL A 528 34.53 7.95 3.60
N GLN A 529 34.17 9.20 3.85
CA GLN A 529 34.77 10.36 3.21
C GLN A 529 36.12 10.66 3.86
N GLY A 530 37.21 10.18 3.27
CA GLY A 530 38.54 10.32 3.86
C GLY A 530 39.56 9.31 3.36
N ASN A 531 40.79 9.48 3.84
CA ASN A 531 41.95 8.73 3.36
C ASN A 531 42.25 7.46 4.17
N ASN A 532 41.48 7.16 5.22
CA ASN A 532 41.64 5.95 6.02
C ASN A 532 40.34 5.51 6.69
N ALA A 533 40.21 4.21 6.93
CA ALA A 533 39.08 3.61 7.63
C ALA A 533 39.48 2.28 8.27
N ASP A 534 38.82 1.95 9.39
CA ASP A 534 38.77 0.57 9.89
C ASP A 534 37.79 -0.23 9.04
N LEU A 535 38.19 -1.44 8.62
CA LEU A 535 37.38 -2.36 7.83
C LEU A 535 36.68 -3.33 8.79
N ASP A 536 35.55 -2.89 9.34
CA ASP A 536 34.82 -3.62 10.39
C ASP A 536 33.69 -4.49 9.82
N CYS A 537 34.02 -5.75 9.57
CA CYS A 537 33.08 -6.76 9.08
C CYS A 537 32.08 -7.27 10.12
N ASP A 538 32.16 -6.83 11.38
CA ASP A 538 31.14 -7.14 12.39
C ASP A 538 29.93 -6.20 12.28
N LEU A 539 30.13 -4.99 11.75
CA LEU A 539 29.11 -3.94 11.66
C LEU A 539 28.64 -3.65 10.23
N TYR A 540 29.46 -3.96 9.23
CA TYR A 540 29.23 -3.60 7.83
C TYR A 540 29.48 -4.76 6.88
N SER A 541 28.83 -4.73 5.71
CA SER A 541 29.08 -5.70 4.62
C SER A 541 30.39 -5.43 3.86
N GLY A 542 30.90 -4.21 3.99
CA GLY A 542 32.13 -3.72 3.36
C GLY A 542 32.36 -2.26 3.73
N THR A 543 33.49 -1.70 3.31
CA THR A 543 33.84 -0.28 3.54
C THR A 543 34.24 0.38 2.22
N VAL A 544 33.60 1.51 1.93
CA VAL A 544 33.91 2.38 0.78
C VAL A 544 34.75 3.55 1.26
N LEU A 545 35.95 3.71 0.72
CA LEU A 545 36.78 4.89 0.90
C LEU A 545 36.63 5.80 -0.32
N ILE A 546 36.31 7.07 -0.10
CA ILE A 546 36.04 8.04 -1.18
C ILE A 546 37.03 9.21 -1.08
N LEU A 547 37.68 9.52 -2.20
CA LEU A 547 38.55 10.69 -2.35
C LEU A 547 37.73 11.96 -2.69
N PRO A 548 38.27 13.17 -2.42
CA PRO A 548 37.58 14.43 -2.74
C PRO A 548 37.23 14.63 -4.22
N ASN A 549 37.91 13.91 -5.13
CA ASN A 549 37.63 13.95 -6.56
C ASN A 549 36.55 12.95 -6.99
N GLY A 550 35.93 12.21 -6.06
CA GLY A 550 34.88 11.25 -6.34
C GLY A 550 35.35 9.81 -6.57
N ASN A 551 36.64 9.58 -6.87
CA ASN A 551 37.20 8.24 -6.97
C ASN A 551 37.02 7.48 -5.67
N LYS A 552 36.74 6.19 -5.76
CA LYS A 552 36.51 5.35 -4.59
C LYS A 552 37.10 3.96 -4.75
N VAL A 553 37.36 3.33 -3.61
CA VAL A 553 37.63 1.90 -3.53
C VAL A 553 36.71 1.28 -2.49
N THR A 554 36.09 0.15 -2.82
CA THR A 554 35.29 -0.63 -1.89
C THR A 554 36.04 -1.88 -1.49
N PHE A 555 36.21 -2.07 -0.20
CA PHE A 555 36.72 -3.31 0.39
C PHE A 555 35.53 -4.09 0.95
N GLU A 556 35.10 -5.11 0.22
CA GLU A 556 34.03 -5.99 0.67
C GLU A 556 34.55 -6.98 1.70
N CYS A 557 33.70 -7.37 2.65
CA CYS A 557 34.05 -8.41 3.60
C CYS A 557 34.37 -9.73 2.88
N PRO A 558 35.39 -10.49 3.33
CA PRO A 558 35.97 -10.49 4.68
C PRO A 558 37.24 -9.63 4.83
N ILE A 559 37.51 -8.68 3.92
CA ILE A 559 38.69 -7.81 4.06
C ILE A 559 38.51 -6.96 5.33
N GLY A 560 39.39 -7.19 6.31
CA GLY A 560 39.29 -6.58 7.63
C GLY A 560 40.46 -5.66 7.99
N ASP A 561 40.49 -5.26 9.25
CA ASP A 561 41.52 -4.41 9.86
C ASP A 561 41.42 -2.94 9.42
N SER A 562 42.30 -2.45 8.54
CA SER A 562 42.24 -1.04 8.11
C SER A 562 42.74 -0.86 6.68
N ALA A 563 42.22 0.15 6.00
CA ALA A 563 42.70 0.59 4.70
C ALA A 563 42.96 2.09 4.66
N THR A 564 43.84 2.47 3.74
CA THR A 564 44.10 3.85 3.37
C THR A 564 43.89 4.05 1.88
N LEU A 565 43.45 5.26 1.52
CA LEU A 565 43.23 5.69 0.14
C LEU A 565 43.91 7.04 -0.05
N SER A 566 44.69 7.21 -1.11
CA SER A 566 45.38 8.47 -1.41
C SER A 566 45.42 8.73 -2.91
N PRO A 567 45.27 10.00 -3.37
CA PRO A 567 45.34 10.31 -4.79
C PRO A 567 46.75 10.12 -5.34
N VAL A 568 46.85 9.61 -6.56
CA VAL A 568 48.09 9.49 -7.33
C VAL A 568 48.02 10.46 -8.48
N LEU A 569 48.78 11.56 -8.40
CA LEU A 569 48.80 12.62 -9.42
C LEU A 569 49.73 12.24 -10.60
N ALA A 570 49.45 12.78 -11.78
CA ALA A 570 50.20 12.51 -13.02
C ALA A 570 51.72 12.77 -12.90
N ASP A 571 52.13 13.79 -12.13
CA ASP A 571 53.54 14.14 -11.89
C ASP A 571 54.20 13.30 -10.78
N ARG A 572 53.44 12.41 -10.14
CA ARG A 572 53.87 11.54 -9.04
C ARG A 572 53.64 10.06 -9.33
N LEU A 573 53.45 9.69 -10.60
CA LEU A 573 53.35 8.30 -11.01
C LEU A 573 54.64 7.52 -10.66
N PRO A 574 54.53 6.26 -10.20
CA PRO A 574 55.70 5.41 -9.95
C PRO A 574 56.66 5.28 -11.14
N ASN A 575 56.11 5.29 -12.36
CA ASN A 575 56.86 5.29 -13.62
C ASN A 575 56.01 5.91 -14.75
N ALA A 576 56.64 6.22 -15.89
CA ALA A 576 55.93 6.70 -17.08
C ALA A 576 54.87 5.69 -17.55
N LEU A 577 53.71 6.21 -17.99
CA LEU A 577 52.67 5.39 -18.60
C LEU A 577 53.13 4.80 -19.94
N PRO A 578 52.53 3.68 -20.40
CA PRO A 578 52.77 3.12 -21.73
C PRO A 578 52.57 4.15 -22.88
N GLU A 579 53.19 3.89 -24.03
CA GLU A 579 52.93 4.73 -25.22
C GLU A 579 51.47 4.58 -25.68
N ASN A 580 50.85 5.70 -26.09
CA ASN A 580 49.47 5.80 -26.58
C ASN A 580 48.36 5.65 -25.52
N VAL A 581 48.64 5.97 -24.26
CA VAL A 581 47.58 6.19 -23.26
C VAL A 581 47.77 7.55 -22.60
N GLU A 582 46.67 8.22 -22.24
CA GLU A 582 46.72 9.50 -21.52
C GLU A 582 46.17 9.35 -20.11
N TYR A 583 46.86 9.95 -19.12
CA TYR A 583 46.41 9.91 -17.72
C TYR A 583 45.12 10.70 -17.54
N VAL A 584 44.12 10.10 -16.88
CA VAL A 584 42.88 10.77 -16.48
C VAL A 584 42.86 11.00 -14.97
N SER A 585 43.00 9.93 -14.19
CA SER A 585 42.86 9.95 -12.73
C SER A 585 43.63 8.81 -12.08
N GLY A 586 43.90 8.88 -10.77
CA GLY A 586 44.70 7.86 -10.11
C GLY A 586 44.59 7.87 -8.60
N PHE A 587 44.68 6.69 -7.99
CA PHE A 587 44.78 6.55 -6.55
C PHE A 587 45.61 5.31 -6.16
N VAL A 588 46.08 5.32 -4.91
CA VAL A 588 46.66 4.17 -4.26
C VAL A 588 45.79 3.78 -3.07
N ALA A 589 45.39 2.51 -3.05
CA ALA A 589 44.72 1.89 -1.93
C ALA A 589 45.69 0.93 -1.25
N THR A 590 45.73 0.92 0.08
CA THR A 590 46.65 0.07 0.85
C THR A 590 45.95 -0.44 2.10
N THR A 591 45.88 -1.76 2.26
CA THR A 591 45.37 -2.39 3.48
C THR A 591 46.52 -2.59 4.50
N SER A 592 46.18 -2.72 5.78
CA SER A 592 47.12 -3.03 6.85
C SER A 592 46.50 -4.10 7.76
N PRO A 593 47.21 -5.19 8.08
CA PRO A 593 48.66 -5.37 7.96
C PRO A 593 49.17 -5.93 6.62
N ASP A 594 48.27 -6.37 5.73
CA ASP A 594 48.65 -7.13 4.53
C ASP A 594 49.44 -6.31 3.49
N GLY A 595 49.22 -4.99 3.44
CA GLY A 595 49.89 -4.07 2.53
C GLY A 595 49.15 -3.88 1.21
N SER A 596 49.81 -3.21 0.27
CA SER A 596 49.36 -3.15 -1.12
C SER A 596 49.97 -4.31 -1.91
N ASP A 597 49.42 -4.57 -3.09
CA ASP A 597 50.03 -5.43 -4.12
C ASP A 597 50.11 -6.91 -3.74
N VAL A 598 49.25 -7.34 -2.80
CA VAL A 598 49.07 -8.73 -2.37
C VAL A 598 47.63 -9.18 -2.62
N ALA A 599 47.45 -10.49 -2.78
CA ALA A 599 46.11 -11.08 -2.84
C ALA A 599 45.41 -10.94 -1.48
N LEU A 600 44.18 -10.46 -1.50
CA LEU A 600 43.30 -10.34 -0.35
C LEU A 600 42.19 -11.40 -0.42
N ASP A 601 41.61 -11.69 0.74
CA ASP A 601 40.60 -12.74 0.91
C ASP A 601 39.17 -12.30 0.52
N GLY A 602 39.01 -11.11 -0.06
CA GLY A 602 37.71 -10.56 -0.48
C GLY A 602 37.78 -9.72 -1.76
N LEU A 603 36.63 -9.15 -2.12
CA LEU A 603 36.48 -8.32 -3.32
C LEU A 603 36.94 -6.89 -3.04
N VAL A 604 37.74 -6.35 -3.96
CA VAL A 604 38.12 -4.95 -4.03
C VAL A 604 37.49 -4.37 -5.29
N VAL A 605 36.60 -3.39 -5.14
CA VAL A 605 36.01 -2.65 -6.27
C VAL A 605 36.79 -1.36 -6.42
N VAL A 606 37.43 -1.17 -7.58
CA VAL A 606 38.24 0.00 -7.92
C VAL A 606 37.41 0.88 -8.84
N SER A 607 37.00 2.07 -8.38
CA SER A 607 36.08 2.91 -9.13
C SER A 607 36.65 4.31 -9.38
N PHE A 608 36.71 4.71 -10.64
CA PHE A 608 37.07 6.06 -11.05
C PHE A 608 35.86 6.79 -11.59
N ILE A 609 35.58 7.99 -11.09
CA ILE A 609 34.52 8.80 -11.71
C ILE A 609 35.01 9.29 -13.07
N ILE A 610 34.17 9.14 -14.10
CA ILE A 610 34.41 9.59 -15.46
C ILE A 610 34.15 11.09 -15.50
N PRO A 611 35.11 11.92 -15.95
CA PRO A 611 34.87 13.35 -16.12
C PRO A 611 33.72 13.63 -17.11
N ASP A 612 32.84 14.59 -16.81
CA ASP A 612 31.70 14.97 -17.66
C ASP A 612 32.07 15.22 -19.13
N ASP A 613 33.28 15.75 -19.38
CA ASP A 613 33.79 16.07 -20.72
C ASP A 613 34.44 14.88 -21.44
N MET A 614 34.51 13.72 -20.80
CA MET A 614 35.09 12.48 -21.34
C MET A 614 34.08 11.33 -21.40
N GLN A 615 32.79 11.63 -21.29
CA GLN A 615 31.71 10.64 -21.42
C GLN A 615 31.72 9.99 -22.81
N GLY A 616 31.78 8.66 -22.84
CA GLY A 616 31.82 7.86 -24.08
C GLY A 616 33.22 7.65 -24.70
N GLU A 617 34.29 8.12 -24.05
CA GLU A 617 35.67 7.77 -24.43
C GLU A 617 36.01 6.31 -24.08
N ASP A 618 37.05 5.76 -24.71
CA ASP A 618 37.56 4.41 -24.42
C ASP A 618 38.55 4.46 -23.25
N PHE A 619 38.23 3.75 -22.17
CA PHE A 619 38.98 3.81 -20.91
C PHE A 619 39.65 2.48 -20.56
N ALA A 620 40.69 2.56 -19.74
CA ALA A 620 41.28 1.41 -19.09
C ALA A 620 41.76 1.76 -17.68
N ILE A 621 41.75 0.76 -16.79
CA ILE A 621 42.40 0.87 -15.48
C ILE A 621 43.73 0.15 -15.57
N LEU A 622 44.81 0.90 -15.36
CA LEU A 622 46.14 0.32 -15.23
C LEU A 622 46.52 0.16 -13.77
N TYR A 623 47.20 -0.94 -13.47
CA TYR A 623 47.72 -1.28 -12.15
C TYR A 623 49.25 -1.32 -12.17
N TRP A 624 49.89 -0.68 -11.20
CA TRP A 624 51.35 -0.72 -11.06
C TRP A 624 51.76 -1.92 -10.21
N ASP A 625 52.44 -2.89 -10.81
CA ASP A 625 52.84 -4.13 -10.13
C ASP A 625 54.17 -4.05 -9.35
N GLY A 626 54.79 -2.87 -9.34
CA GLY A 626 56.14 -2.64 -8.80
C GLY A 626 57.23 -2.51 -9.88
N THR A 627 56.94 -2.93 -11.12
CA THR A 627 57.88 -2.96 -12.24
C THR A 627 57.34 -2.29 -13.51
N GLU A 628 56.08 -2.53 -13.85
CA GLU A 628 55.41 -1.98 -15.02
C GLU A 628 53.92 -1.69 -14.76
N TRP A 629 53.31 -0.93 -15.67
CA TRP A 629 51.87 -0.70 -15.68
C TRP A 629 51.18 -1.82 -16.45
N LEU A 630 50.31 -2.56 -15.76
CA LEU A 630 49.52 -3.65 -16.32
C LEU A 630 48.09 -3.17 -16.56
N ASP A 631 47.57 -3.38 -17.77
CA ASP A 631 46.16 -3.17 -18.06
C ASP A 631 45.32 -4.26 -17.39
N LEU A 632 44.43 -3.87 -16.47
CA LEU A 632 43.65 -4.83 -15.69
C LEU A 632 42.82 -5.76 -16.57
N ASP A 633 42.38 -5.32 -17.75
CA ASP A 633 41.62 -6.16 -18.70
C ASP A 633 42.41 -7.36 -19.21
N THR A 634 43.74 -7.30 -19.16
CA THR A 634 44.63 -8.36 -19.68
C THR A 634 45.62 -8.88 -18.64
N ALA A 635 45.64 -8.31 -17.44
CA ALA A 635 46.59 -8.64 -16.39
C ALA A 635 46.36 -10.04 -15.83
N THR A 636 47.45 -10.78 -15.65
CA THR A 636 47.45 -12.11 -15.02
C THR A 636 48.53 -12.18 -13.95
N PHE A 637 48.22 -12.81 -12.81
CA PHE A 637 49.15 -12.93 -11.69
C PHE A 637 49.28 -14.38 -11.23
N ASP A 638 50.51 -14.79 -10.90
CA ASP A 638 50.83 -16.14 -10.41
C ASP A 638 50.86 -16.25 -8.86
N ASP A 639 50.63 -15.12 -8.16
CA ASP A 639 50.76 -15.00 -6.70
C ASP A 639 49.41 -14.95 -5.96
N GLY A 640 48.33 -15.34 -6.63
CA GLY A 640 46.98 -15.39 -6.08
C GLY A 640 46.17 -14.10 -6.29
N ARG A 641 46.80 -13.02 -6.76
CA ARG A 641 46.05 -11.84 -7.23
C ARG A 641 45.24 -12.21 -8.47
N LYS A 642 44.05 -11.64 -8.59
CA LYS A 642 43.10 -11.88 -9.66
C LYS A 642 42.39 -10.59 -10.00
N VAL A 643 42.33 -10.31 -11.29
CA VAL A 643 41.35 -9.38 -11.85
C VAL A 643 40.13 -10.21 -12.21
N PHE A 644 38.99 -9.84 -11.66
CA PHE A 644 37.70 -10.42 -11.99
C PHE A 644 37.11 -9.70 -13.21
N ASN A 645 37.13 -8.36 -13.21
CA ASN A 645 36.74 -7.48 -14.32
C ASN A 645 37.76 -6.32 -14.41
N GLY A 646 38.26 -6.01 -15.61
CA GLY A 646 39.29 -4.98 -15.81
C GLY A 646 38.80 -3.57 -16.08
N GLY A 647 37.49 -3.39 -16.29
CA GLY A 647 36.86 -2.11 -16.56
C GLY A 647 35.45 -2.23 -17.16
N TYR A 648 34.46 -1.58 -16.56
CA TYR A 648 33.15 -1.32 -17.17
C TYR A 648 32.60 0.04 -16.69
N VAL A 649 31.79 0.69 -17.52
CA VAL A 649 31.11 1.95 -17.16
C VAL A 649 29.84 1.64 -16.35
N THR A 650 29.60 2.37 -15.27
CA THR A 650 28.39 2.28 -14.44
C THR A 650 27.44 3.45 -14.72
N GLU A 651 26.16 3.31 -14.33
CA GLU A 651 25.15 4.37 -14.46
C GLU A 651 25.49 5.65 -13.68
N ASP A 652 26.25 5.55 -12.58
CA ASP A 652 26.70 6.69 -11.78
C ASP A 652 27.96 7.37 -12.36
N ASP A 653 28.23 7.17 -13.65
CA ASP A 653 29.38 7.70 -14.37
C ASP A 653 30.73 7.25 -13.78
N TYR A 654 30.83 6.00 -13.27
CA TYR A 654 32.10 5.42 -12.86
C TYR A 654 32.63 4.43 -13.89
N PHE A 655 33.95 4.35 -14.05
CA PHE A 655 34.63 3.22 -14.66
C PHE A 655 35.19 2.32 -13.55
N GLU A 656 34.68 1.09 -13.45
CA GLU A 656 34.94 0.18 -12.34
C GLU A 656 35.68 -1.09 -12.77
N ALA A 657 36.66 -1.50 -11.95
CA ALA A 657 37.29 -2.81 -12.03
C ALA A 657 37.03 -3.61 -10.74
N LEU A 658 36.93 -4.92 -10.89
CA LEU A 658 36.72 -5.87 -9.80
C LEU A 658 37.99 -6.69 -9.63
N THR A 659 38.64 -6.64 -8.47
CA THR A 659 39.87 -7.38 -8.18
C THR A 659 39.80 -8.03 -6.80
N ASN A 660 40.80 -8.84 -6.42
CA ASN A 660 41.01 -9.24 -5.02
C ASN A 660 42.25 -8.58 -4.41
N PHE A 661 42.69 -7.43 -4.91
CA PHE A 661 43.92 -6.80 -4.44
C PHE A 661 43.81 -5.28 -4.48
N SER A 662 44.55 -4.64 -3.57
CA SER A 662 44.70 -3.19 -3.55
C SER A 662 46.08 -2.79 -4.09
N GLY A 663 46.24 -1.51 -4.43
CA GLY A 663 47.52 -0.97 -4.84
C GLY A 663 47.37 0.33 -5.61
N ASN A 664 48.33 0.61 -6.50
CA ASN A 664 48.34 1.81 -7.33
C ASN A 664 47.55 1.57 -8.61
N PHE A 665 46.44 2.29 -8.77
CA PHE A 665 45.58 2.23 -9.94
C PHE A 665 45.50 3.60 -10.62
N VAL A 666 45.43 3.60 -11.94
CA VAL A 666 45.19 4.81 -12.74
C VAL A 666 44.15 4.53 -13.82
N LEU A 667 43.23 5.48 -14.00
CA LEU A 667 42.36 5.55 -15.16
C LEU A 667 43.11 6.25 -16.29
N VAL A 668 43.08 5.67 -17.47
CA VAL A 668 43.65 6.23 -18.70
C VAL A 668 42.65 6.19 -19.84
N THR A 669 42.79 7.09 -20.81
CA THR A 669 42.16 6.97 -22.13
C THR A 669 43.06 6.19 -23.10
N LYS A 670 42.45 5.45 -24.03
CA LYS A 670 43.12 4.63 -25.06
C LYS A 670 42.99 5.20 -26.47
#